data_AF-A0L6R8-F1
#
_entry.id   AF-A0L6R8-F1
#
_cell.length_a   1.000
_cell.length_b   1.000
_cell.length_c   1.000
_cell.angle_alpha   90.00
_cell.angle_beta   90.00
_cell.angle_gamma   90.00
#
_symmetry.space_group_name_H-M   'P 1'
#
loop_
_entity.id
_entity.type
_entity.pdbx_description
1 polymer ?
#
loop_
_entity_poly.entity_id
_entity_poly.type
_entity_poly.pdbx_seq_one_letter_code
_entity_poly.pdbx_strand_id
1 'polypeptide(L)'
;MSAQQRRHRSRAKKAWQVALLSIAATLAACSTQYEPVRDGDVANRMLSDLEILTANQQWNSTNQPITLYEAMARAIKLNLEKRVALMEESISAGEADYAKYALFPQVNTSYGLTHRNNEPGSYSANPIDGAISSQPSSSDSKDSVTANLQVVWNVLDYGVSYARIRQAKDRQQIAQESRRRIVQQIVEEVRNAYWQAVAATKVEERLNQLDWRIKKALSASQQLEQRRLQSPVKALEYQRTLMELERKVAGMRHMVWNAKSQLAALMNLKPGTDYKLFLPPEPMPVLDPILFLQGRDLIRMALFNRPELRQADYKLRISAEDMQIAYLRKFPNIELAGGFNWSSNELLLNDTWNTLASQFSSNLVQMFSAEEAMKLAKDKNHLEELRRLAMTVSIMTQVHIAQQRVRLSMQNYDLSLRMNNVNTRILNHVSLESKTRAKSDLELVISEANQVSEYVRSLISYSEYQNVLGKLYTAIGIDPVENFQLDAPLPTLTQQIYSNLAQANNKLFYEVNKMHSHLSHHAALRYGSLQMGGQPHFTAQHYQGVELPKTGLWKQVSSWLEWAGGNDQMPDNAIIYPQAATALPPQGTRPMPAPQPPQQQPMVPMQGGLAQRPQPIPQQASYYTLHLGAYQNPQQLEQQMQQLRKQGYQPYATAYQDQQGTQWNGLYLWQFPSLAQAEPMRQKLAHQLNRQIGIAQMGGIAPQAAPQQAPSLRRQSAQQTQALPYIDPRDYVAQANKPFWTDWFQ
;
A
#
# COMPACT_ATOMS: atom_id res chain seq x y z
N MET A 1 -73.84 -7.47 30.92
CA MET A 1 -72.51 -7.24 30.31
C MET A 1 -72.65 -7.36 28.80
N SER A 2 -72.60 -6.23 28.09
CA SER A 2 -73.08 -6.09 26.71
C SER A 2 -72.06 -6.55 25.66
N ALA A 3 -72.58 -7.01 24.51
CA ALA A 3 -71.85 -7.58 23.38
C ALA A 3 -70.76 -6.65 22.77
N GLN A 4 -70.75 -5.35 23.10
CA GLN A 4 -69.72 -4.40 22.69
C GLN A 4 -68.35 -4.65 23.31
N GLN A 5 -68.27 -5.08 24.59
CA GLN A 5 -66.98 -5.36 25.25
C GLN A 5 -66.26 -6.60 24.68
N ARG A 6 -67.00 -7.58 24.12
CA ARG A 6 -66.41 -8.75 23.47
C ARG A 6 -65.80 -8.43 22.10
N ARG A 7 -66.34 -7.45 21.35
CA ARG A 7 -65.80 -7.02 20.05
C ARG A 7 -64.51 -6.18 20.16
N HIS A 8 -64.36 -5.37 21.21
CA HIS A 8 -63.10 -4.64 21.44
C HIS A 8 -61.95 -5.55 21.88
N ARG A 9 -62.22 -6.55 22.74
CA ARG A 9 -61.21 -7.54 23.15
C ARG A 9 -60.75 -8.44 22.00
N SER A 10 -61.61 -8.77 21.03
CA SER A 10 -61.20 -9.57 19.87
C SER A 10 -60.41 -8.79 18.83
N ARG A 11 -60.69 -7.48 18.64
CA ARG A 11 -59.87 -6.58 17.81
C ARG A 11 -58.51 -6.31 18.42
N ALA A 12 -58.43 -6.09 19.73
CA ALA A 12 -57.15 -5.91 20.44
C ALA A 12 -56.28 -7.18 20.40
N LYS A 13 -56.87 -8.39 20.56
CA LYS A 13 -56.14 -9.65 20.42
C LYS A 13 -55.61 -9.88 18.99
N LYS A 14 -56.40 -9.54 17.97
CA LYS A 14 -55.96 -9.63 16.57
C LYS A 14 -54.85 -8.61 16.26
N ALA A 15 -54.94 -7.38 16.77
CA ALA A 15 -53.88 -6.39 16.62
C ALA A 15 -52.58 -6.80 17.33
N TRP A 16 -52.68 -7.40 18.52
CA TRP A 16 -51.51 -7.90 19.26
C TRP A 16 -50.87 -9.13 18.58
N GLN A 17 -51.68 -10.00 17.97
CA GLN A 17 -51.20 -11.12 17.15
C GLN A 17 -50.50 -10.65 15.87
N VAL A 18 -51.02 -9.62 15.20
CA VAL A 18 -50.38 -9.02 14.02
C VAL A 18 -49.09 -8.30 14.40
N ALA A 19 -49.05 -7.61 15.55
CA ALA A 19 -47.84 -6.97 16.06
C ALA A 19 -46.75 -7.98 16.48
N LEU A 20 -47.13 -9.10 17.09
CA LEU A 20 -46.20 -10.19 17.41
C LEU A 20 -45.65 -10.88 16.14
N LEU A 21 -46.48 -11.05 15.11
CA LEU A 21 -46.06 -11.57 13.80
C LEU A 21 -45.14 -10.60 13.06
N SER A 22 -45.39 -9.29 13.11
CA SER A 22 -44.50 -8.30 12.50
C SER A 22 -43.18 -8.16 13.26
N ILE A 23 -43.19 -8.21 14.59
CA ILE A 23 -41.97 -8.23 15.42
C ILE A 23 -41.14 -9.49 15.13
N ALA A 24 -41.78 -10.67 15.04
CA ALA A 24 -41.10 -11.91 14.66
C ALA A 24 -40.54 -11.86 13.23
N ALA A 25 -41.26 -11.25 12.28
CA ALA A 25 -40.78 -11.05 10.91
C ALA A 25 -39.58 -10.08 10.85
N THR A 26 -39.56 -9.02 11.67
CA THR A 26 -38.43 -8.09 11.74
C THR A 26 -37.21 -8.67 12.46
N LEU A 27 -37.41 -9.58 13.42
CA LEU A 27 -36.32 -10.28 14.10
C LEU A 27 -35.67 -11.37 13.22
N ALA A 28 -36.45 -12.02 12.34
CA ALA A 28 -35.91 -12.96 11.36
C ALA A 28 -35.16 -12.27 10.20
N ALA A 29 -35.45 -11.00 9.93
CA ALA A 29 -34.79 -10.21 8.88
C ALA A 29 -33.34 -9.78 9.24
N CYS A 30 -32.85 -10.12 10.43
CA CYS A 30 -31.51 -9.79 10.91
C CYS A 30 -30.62 -11.01 11.16
N SER A 31 -30.90 -12.17 10.56
CA SER A 31 -29.90 -13.26 10.52
C SER A 31 -28.91 -12.98 9.39
N THR A 32 -27.76 -12.37 9.70
CA THR A 32 -26.63 -12.30 8.78
C THR A 32 -26.06 -13.72 8.61
N GLN A 33 -26.55 -14.46 7.62
CA GLN A 33 -25.95 -15.73 7.25
C GLN A 33 -24.56 -15.46 6.65
N TYR A 34 -23.55 -16.11 7.22
CA TYR A 34 -22.23 -16.17 6.65
C TYR A 34 -22.30 -16.99 5.35
N GLU A 35 -22.17 -16.34 4.20
CA GLU A 35 -21.96 -17.04 2.93
C GLU A 35 -20.46 -17.30 2.76
N PRO A 36 -20.03 -18.59 2.73
CA PRO A 36 -18.66 -18.90 2.35
C PRO A 36 -18.43 -18.51 0.89
N VAL A 37 -17.18 -18.20 0.54
CA VAL A 37 -16.79 -17.89 -0.83
C VAL A 37 -17.15 -19.06 -1.74
N ARG A 38 -17.95 -18.82 -2.79
CA ARG A 38 -18.39 -19.87 -3.72
C ARG A 38 -17.29 -20.17 -4.74
N ASP A 39 -17.21 -21.42 -5.20
CA ASP A 39 -16.21 -21.84 -6.20
C ASP A 39 -16.30 -21.03 -7.50
N GLY A 40 -17.50 -20.60 -7.91
CA GLY A 40 -17.70 -19.72 -9.06
C GLY A 40 -17.09 -18.33 -8.88
N ASP A 41 -17.15 -17.77 -7.67
CA ASP A 41 -16.53 -16.48 -7.34
C ASP A 41 -15.00 -16.61 -7.31
N VAL A 42 -14.49 -17.76 -6.84
CA VAL A 42 -13.05 -18.07 -6.91
C VAL A 42 -12.58 -18.15 -8.36
N ALA A 43 -13.34 -18.79 -9.25
CA ALA A 43 -12.99 -18.92 -10.67
C ALA A 43 -13.00 -17.56 -11.39
N ASN A 44 -14.02 -16.72 -11.14
CA ASN A 44 -14.09 -15.38 -11.69
C ASN A 44 -12.94 -14.49 -11.20
N ARG A 45 -12.64 -14.54 -9.90
CA ARG A 45 -11.48 -13.85 -9.31
C ARG A 45 -10.17 -14.32 -9.93
N MET A 46 -10.00 -15.64 -10.11
CA MET A 46 -8.80 -16.19 -10.75
C MET A 46 -8.63 -15.61 -12.16
N LEU A 47 -9.69 -15.56 -12.96
CA LEU A 47 -9.65 -15.01 -14.32
C LEU A 47 -9.34 -13.50 -14.32
N SER A 48 -9.97 -12.72 -13.43
CA SER A 48 -9.69 -11.28 -13.31
C SER A 48 -8.28 -11.00 -12.83
N ASP A 49 -7.78 -11.77 -11.86
CA ASP A 49 -6.41 -11.65 -11.35
C ASP A 49 -5.41 -11.94 -12.47
N LEU A 50 -5.64 -12.99 -13.28
CA LEU A 50 -4.82 -13.33 -14.45
C LEU A 50 -4.86 -12.25 -15.54
N GLU A 51 -6.00 -11.61 -15.77
CA GLU A 51 -6.14 -10.50 -16.72
C GLU A 51 -5.32 -9.28 -16.27
N ILE A 52 -5.41 -8.89 -15.00
CA ILE A 52 -4.62 -7.79 -14.43
C ILE A 52 -3.11 -8.08 -14.52
N LEU A 53 -2.71 -9.34 -14.33
CA LEU A 53 -1.31 -9.76 -14.46
C LEU A 53 -0.82 -9.78 -15.92
N THR A 54 -1.70 -10.02 -16.90
CA THR A 54 -1.34 -10.08 -18.33
C THR A 54 -1.38 -8.72 -19.03
N ALA A 55 -2.28 -7.81 -18.65
CA ALA A 55 -2.35 -6.45 -19.21
C ALA A 55 -1.03 -5.67 -19.03
N ASN A 56 -0.26 -5.98 -17.99
CA ASN A 56 1.04 -5.36 -17.70
C ASN A 56 2.20 -5.88 -18.58
N GLN A 57 1.96 -6.77 -19.54
CA GLN A 57 3.01 -7.43 -20.35
C GLN A 57 3.43 -6.68 -21.62
N GLN A 58 2.76 -5.58 -21.99
CA GLN A 58 3.08 -4.81 -23.21
C GLN A 58 4.51 -4.19 -23.21
N TRP A 59 5.20 -4.16 -22.07
CA TRP A 59 6.57 -3.64 -21.93
C TRP A 59 7.68 -4.63 -22.34
N ASN A 60 7.32 -5.80 -22.85
CA ASN A 60 8.26 -6.87 -23.23
C ASN A 60 8.83 -6.76 -24.66
N SER A 61 8.44 -5.75 -25.46
CA SER A 61 8.85 -5.67 -26.88
C SER A 61 10.23 -5.01 -27.11
N THR A 62 11.01 -4.73 -26.07
CA THR A 62 12.34 -4.18 -26.26
C THR A 62 13.34 -5.30 -26.54
N ASN A 63 13.77 -5.42 -27.80
CA ASN A 63 14.89 -6.29 -28.23
C ASN A 63 16.25 -5.90 -27.59
N GLN A 64 16.25 -4.98 -26.62
CA GLN A 64 17.42 -4.41 -25.98
C GLN A 64 17.76 -5.16 -24.68
N PRO A 65 19.06 -5.33 -24.35
CA PRO A 65 19.46 -5.92 -23.08
C PRO A 65 19.00 -5.09 -21.88
N ILE A 66 18.33 -5.73 -20.92
CA ILE A 66 17.81 -5.09 -19.70
C ILE A 66 18.98 -4.72 -18.77
N THR A 67 19.04 -3.44 -18.40
CA THR A 67 20.02 -2.92 -17.43
C THR A 67 19.52 -3.06 -15.98
N LEU A 68 20.42 -2.92 -15.00
CA LEU A 68 20.06 -2.96 -13.57
C LEU A 68 18.94 -1.97 -13.22
N TYR A 69 19.08 -0.73 -13.70
CA TYR A 69 18.13 0.34 -13.41
C TYR A 69 16.79 0.13 -14.10
N GLU A 70 16.80 -0.46 -15.30
CA GLU A 70 15.56 -0.83 -15.97
C GLU A 70 14.85 -1.95 -15.23
N ALA A 71 15.58 -2.95 -14.73
CA ALA A 71 15.00 -4.00 -13.88
C ALA A 71 14.37 -3.42 -12.61
N MET A 72 15.05 -2.47 -11.95
CA MET A 72 14.50 -1.74 -10.80
C MET A 72 13.24 -0.94 -11.16
N ALA A 73 13.26 -0.25 -12.31
CA ALA A 73 12.12 0.52 -12.80
C ALA A 73 10.90 -0.38 -13.09
N ARG A 74 11.12 -1.52 -13.75
CA ARG A 74 10.09 -2.53 -14.03
C ARG A 74 9.48 -3.06 -12.73
N ALA A 75 10.34 -3.44 -11.77
CA ALA A 75 9.90 -3.94 -10.48
C ALA A 75 9.07 -2.90 -9.71
N ILE A 76 9.57 -1.66 -9.54
CA ILE A 76 8.83 -0.63 -8.80
C ILE A 76 7.51 -0.25 -9.49
N LYS A 77 7.49 -0.23 -10.83
CA LYS A 77 6.29 0.12 -11.60
C LYS A 77 5.20 -0.94 -11.47
N LEU A 78 5.58 -2.23 -11.52
CA LEU A 78 4.65 -3.35 -11.63
C LEU A 78 4.39 -4.08 -10.30
N ASN A 79 5.12 -3.75 -9.23
CA ASN A 79 4.99 -4.43 -7.94
C ASN A 79 3.64 -4.12 -7.26
N LEU A 80 2.94 -5.19 -6.85
CA LEU A 80 1.63 -5.13 -6.20
C LEU A 80 1.69 -4.56 -4.78
N GLU A 81 2.69 -4.93 -3.98
CA GLU A 81 2.87 -4.44 -2.61
C GLU A 81 3.02 -2.91 -2.58
N LYS A 82 3.78 -2.37 -3.53
CA LYS A 82 3.91 -0.92 -3.71
C LYS A 82 2.59 -0.26 -4.13
N ARG A 83 1.75 -0.92 -4.95
CA ARG A 83 0.40 -0.40 -5.28
C ARG A 83 -0.51 -0.36 -4.05
N VAL A 84 -0.42 -1.37 -3.19
CA VAL A 84 -1.13 -1.37 -1.90
C VAL A 84 -0.66 -0.21 -1.04
N ALA A 85 0.65 -0.02 -0.88
CA ALA A 85 1.20 1.09 -0.09
C ALA A 85 0.75 2.49 -0.58
N LEU A 86 0.63 2.67 -1.89
CA LEU A 86 0.08 3.90 -2.46
C LEU A 86 -1.40 4.09 -2.20
N MET A 87 -2.18 3.00 -2.18
CA MET A 87 -3.59 3.06 -1.82
C MET A 87 -3.75 3.35 -0.32
N GLU A 88 -2.91 2.80 0.54
CA GLU A 88 -2.88 3.14 1.97
C GLU A 88 -2.50 4.61 2.19
N GLU A 89 -1.53 5.14 1.41
CA GLU A 89 -1.18 6.56 1.41
C GLU A 89 -2.38 7.43 1.00
N SER A 90 -3.08 7.09 -0.08
CA SER A 90 -4.24 7.85 -0.57
C SER A 90 -5.43 7.80 0.38
N ILE A 91 -5.70 6.64 0.99
CA ILE A 91 -6.72 6.49 2.04
C ILE A 91 -6.37 7.35 3.24
N SER A 92 -5.12 7.29 3.73
CA SER A 92 -4.68 8.09 4.87
C SER A 92 -4.74 9.60 4.58
N ALA A 93 -4.46 10.02 3.34
CA ALA A 93 -4.65 11.40 2.91
C ALA A 93 -6.15 11.78 2.91
N GLY A 94 -7.02 10.92 2.39
CA GLY A 94 -8.47 11.11 2.42
C GLY A 94 -9.03 11.19 3.84
N GLU A 95 -8.52 10.37 4.77
CA GLU A 95 -8.86 10.45 6.21
C GLU A 95 -8.41 11.77 6.84
N ALA A 96 -7.20 12.26 6.49
CA ALA A 96 -6.70 13.54 6.97
C ALA A 96 -7.50 14.73 6.44
N ASP A 97 -7.98 14.65 5.19
CA ASP A 97 -8.88 15.64 4.61
C ASP A 97 -10.28 15.56 5.22
N TYR A 98 -10.82 14.35 5.40
CA TYR A 98 -12.11 14.13 6.03
C TYR A 98 -12.14 14.64 7.47
N ALA A 99 -11.05 14.42 8.23
CA ALA A 99 -10.93 14.88 9.61
C ALA A 99 -11.11 16.41 9.73
N LYS A 100 -10.79 17.20 8.70
CA LYS A 100 -10.99 18.67 8.71
C LYS A 100 -12.47 19.04 8.83
N TYR A 101 -13.37 18.22 8.30
CA TYR A 101 -14.80 18.50 8.41
C TYR A 101 -15.34 18.40 9.83
N ALA A 102 -14.63 17.69 10.72
CA ALA A 102 -14.98 17.61 12.14
C ALA A 102 -14.78 18.93 12.91
N LEU A 103 -14.20 19.97 12.28
CA LEU A 103 -14.11 21.32 12.87
C LEU A 103 -15.37 22.15 12.65
N PHE A 104 -16.22 21.79 11.68
CA PHE A 104 -17.42 22.57 11.40
C PHE A 104 -18.53 22.25 12.40
N PRO A 105 -19.40 23.24 12.70
CA PRO A 105 -20.66 22.98 13.38
C PRO A 105 -21.47 21.91 12.66
N GLN A 106 -22.14 21.06 13.43
CA GLN A 106 -23.06 20.08 12.89
C GLN A 106 -24.35 20.78 12.48
N VAL A 107 -24.80 20.54 11.25
CA VAL A 107 -26.11 21.03 10.78
C VAL A 107 -27.04 19.84 10.71
N ASN A 108 -28.00 19.82 11.62
CA ASN A 108 -28.95 18.74 11.80
C ASN A 108 -30.32 19.20 11.33
N THR A 109 -30.96 18.41 10.47
CA THR A 109 -32.38 18.56 10.16
C THR A 109 -33.11 17.39 10.78
N SER A 110 -34.10 17.65 11.62
CA SER A 110 -34.92 16.57 12.20
C SER A 110 -36.39 16.76 11.91
N TYR A 111 -37.08 15.64 11.70
CA TYR A 111 -38.52 15.56 11.52
C TYR A 111 -39.06 14.57 12.54
N GLY A 112 -39.94 15.03 13.41
CA GLY A 112 -40.54 14.24 14.48
C GLY A 112 -42.03 14.04 14.25
N LEU A 113 -42.50 12.82 14.46
CA LEU A 113 -43.93 12.50 14.57
C LEU A 113 -44.18 11.97 15.98
N THR A 114 -45.03 12.68 16.72
CA THR A 114 -45.38 12.33 18.09
C THR A 114 -46.88 12.03 18.16
N HIS A 115 -47.20 10.83 18.67
CA HIS A 115 -48.57 10.41 18.99
C HIS A 115 -48.66 10.07 20.47
N ARG A 116 -49.64 10.65 21.17
CA ARG A 116 -49.92 10.37 22.58
C ARG A 116 -51.29 9.74 22.74
N ASN A 117 -51.36 8.75 23.63
CA ASN A 117 -52.62 8.10 23.99
C ASN A 117 -53.46 8.92 25.00
N ASN A 118 -52.90 9.98 25.58
CA ASN A 118 -53.57 10.89 26.51
C ASN A 118 -53.37 12.35 26.09
N GLU A 119 -54.28 13.21 26.55
CA GLU A 119 -54.10 14.65 26.37
C GLU A 119 -52.99 15.16 27.30
N PRO A 120 -52.05 15.99 26.81
CA PRO A 120 -51.05 16.63 27.65
C PRO A 120 -51.68 17.80 28.43
N GLY A 121 -52.24 17.50 29.60
CA GLY A 121 -52.81 18.54 30.49
C GLY A 121 -51.75 19.27 31.32
N SER A 122 -51.83 20.60 31.36
CA SER A 122 -51.04 21.47 32.26
C SER A 122 -51.91 22.64 32.75
N TYR A 123 -51.44 23.41 33.72
CA TYR A 123 -52.07 24.69 34.07
C TYR A 123 -51.34 25.80 33.31
N SER A 124 -52.02 26.45 32.37
CA SER A 124 -51.40 27.46 31.49
C SER A 124 -51.54 28.87 32.06
N ALA A 125 -50.50 29.69 31.95
CA ALA A 125 -50.58 31.13 32.15
C ALA A 125 -50.84 31.82 30.80
N ASN A 126 -51.78 32.76 30.75
CA ASN A 126 -52.05 33.54 29.55
C ASN A 126 -50.84 34.45 29.24
N PRO A 127 -50.25 34.39 28.03
CA PRO A 127 -49.08 35.20 27.66
C PRO A 127 -49.30 36.72 27.65
N ILE A 128 -50.56 37.18 27.61
CA ILE A 128 -50.90 38.61 27.47
C ILE A 128 -51.11 39.29 28.84
N ASP A 129 -51.81 38.65 29.77
CA ASP A 129 -52.19 39.22 31.08
C ASP A 129 -51.61 38.45 32.28
N GLY A 130 -50.93 37.31 32.06
CA GLY A 130 -50.31 36.49 33.10
C GLY A 130 -51.27 35.67 33.95
N ALA A 131 -52.58 35.68 33.67
CA ALA A 131 -53.57 34.95 34.45
C ALA A 131 -53.39 33.42 34.30
N ILE A 132 -53.31 32.70 35.43
CA ILE A 132 -53.18 31.23 35.46
C ILE A 132 -54.57 30.58 35.37
N SER A 133 -54.74 29.60 34.48
CA SER A 133 -56.02 28.89 34.34
C SER A 133 -56.34 28.09 35.62
N SER A 134 -57.59 28.15 36.07
CA SER A 134 -58.09 27.37 37.22
C SER A 134 -58.46 25.92 36.86
N GLN A 135 -58.51 25.61 35.57
CA GLN A 135 -58.76 24.28 35.01
C GLN A 135 -57.55 23.83 34.17
N PRO A 136 -57.20 22.54 34.17
CA PRO A 136 -56.17 22.00 33.30
C PRO A 136 -56.51 22.28 31.84
N SER A 137 -55.58 22.88 31.12
CA SER A 137 -55.65 23.17 29.69
C SER A 137 -54.56 22.38 28.96
N SER A 138 -54.79 22.09 27.69
CA SER A 138 -53.75 21.52 26.83
C SER A 138 -53.13 22.63 26.01
N SER A 139 -51.81 22.68 25.98
CA SER A 139 -51.03 23.53 25.06
C SER A 139 -50.33 22.70 23.98
N ASP A 140 -50.58 21.39 23.97
CA ASP A 140 -49.95 20.46 23.06
C ASP A 140 -50.97 19.45 22.50
N SER A 141 -50.82 19.09 21.23
CA SER A 141 -51.75 18.18 20.56
C SER A 141 -51.33 16.73 20.79
N LYS A 142 -52.30 15.80 20.80
CA LYS A 142 -52.01 14.36 20.85
C LYS A 142 -51.16 13.90 19.67
N ASP A 143 -51.40 14.50 18.52
CA ASP A 143 -50.71 14.27 17.27
C ASP A 143 -49.99 15.56 16.89
N SER A 144 -48.67 15.52 16.85
CA SER A 144 -47.87 16.66 16.40
C SER A 144 -46.76 16.20 15.46
N VAL A 145 -46.59 16.99 14.39
CA VAL A 145 -45.46 16.91 13.48
C VAL A 145 -44.53 18.05 13.84
N THR A 146 -43.25 17.76 14.01
CA THR A 146 -42.23 18.78 14.26
C THR A 146 -41.19 18.69 13.15
N ALA A 147 -40.70 19.84 12.71
CA ALA A 147 -39.57 19.95 11.81
C ALA A 147 -38.61 20.98 12.39
N ASN A 148 -37.32 20.68 12.42
CA ASN A 148 -36.31 21.65 12.82
C ASN A 148 -35.07 21.58 11.93
N LEU A 149 -34.39 22.73 11.84
CA LEU A 149 -33.07 22.90 11.27
C LEU A 149 -32.19 23.53 12.34
N GLN A 150 -31.25 22.77 12.89
CA GLN A 150 -30.42 23.16 14.02
C GLN A 150 -28.95 23.07 13.67
N VAL A 151 -28.22 24.14 13.95
CA VAL A 151 -26.75 24.18 13.95
C VAL A 151 -26.29 23.99 15.39
N VAL A 152 -25.42 23.00 15.61
CA VAL A 152 -24.84 22.68 16.92
C VAL A 152 -23.33 22.77 16.82
N TRP A 153 -22.72 23.57 17.69
CA TRP A 153 -21.27 23.74 17.75
C TRP A 153 -20.75 23.46 19.16
N ASN A 154 -19.83 22.51 19.24
CA ASN A 154 -19.20 22.12 20.49
C ASN A 154 -17.75 22.65 20.53
N VAL A 155 -17.48 23.55 21.46
CA VAL A 155 -16.18 24.25 21.58
C VAL A 155 -15.08 23.32 22.07
N LEU A 156 -15.40 22.39 22.97
CA LEU A 156 -14.42 21.42 23.49
C LEU A 156 -14.06 20.38 22.42
N ASP A 157 -15.09 19.88 21.73
CA ASP A 157 -14.92 18.95 20.61
C ASP A 157 -14.13 19.59 19.48
N TYR A 158 -14.24 20.90 19.26
CA TYR A 158 -13.36 21.61 18.31
C TYR A 158 -11.88 21.42 18.66
N GLY A 159 -11.49 21.64 19.93
CA GLY A 159 -10.11 21.44 20.38
C GLY A 159 -9.63 20.00 20.23
N VAL A 160 -10.49 19.03 20.59
CA VAL A 160 -10.20 17.60 20.44
C VAL A 160 -10.10 17.21 18.96
N SER A 161 -11.00 17.70 18.12
CA SER A 161 -11.00 17.49 16.66
C SER A 161 -9.77 18.09 16.01
N TYR A 162 -9.31 19.25 16.47
CA TYR A 162 -8.07 19.87 15.99
C TYR A 162 -6.83 18.99 16.25
N ALA A 163 -6.70 18.44 17.47
CA ALA A 163 -5.66 17.47 17.79
C ALA A 163 -5.79 16.19 16.93
N ARG A 164 -7.01 15.67 16.74
CA ARG A 164 -7.28 14.50 15.87
C ARG A 164 -6.90 14.74 14.40
N ILE A 165 -7.07 15.96 13.88
CA ILE A 165 -6.64 16.31 12.53
C ILE A 165 -5.11 16.24 12.40
N ARG A 166 -4.38 16.73 13.41
CA ARG A 166 -2.92 16.61 13.43
C ARG A 166 -2.49 15.14 13.48
N GLN A 167 -3.17 14.32 14.26
CA GLN A 167 -2.94 12.87 14.28
C GLN A 167 -3.20 12.22 12.92
N ALA A 168 -4.29 12.58 12.23
CA ALA A 168 -4.60 12.05 10.90
C ALA A 168 -3.54 12.46 9.87
N LYS A 169 -3.05 13.70 9.91
CA LYS A 169 -1.91 14.15 9.09
C LYS A 169 -0.63 13.39 9.39
N ASP A 170 -0.33 13.12 10.66
CA ASP A 170 0.85 12.34 11.03
C ASP A 170 0.71 10.86 10.61
N ARG A 171 -0.50 10.29 10.61
CA ARG A 171 -0.76 8.96 10.02
C ARG A 171 -0.56 8.94 8.51
N GLN A 172 -0.97 9.98 7.80
CA GLN A 172 -0.65 10.15 6.38
C GLN A 172 0.87 10.16 6.16
N GLN A 173 1.63 10.89 6.97
CA GLN A 173 3.09 10.88 6.88
C GLN A 173 3.70 9.50 7.16
N ILE A 174 3.16 8.74 8.12
CA ILE A 174 3.56 7.35 8.37
C ILE A 174 3.34 6.49 7.12
N ALA A 175 2.20 6.62 6.44
CA ALA A 175 1.92 5.89 5.21
C ALA A 175 2.91 6.25 4.08
N GLN A 176 3.27 7.53 3.95
CA GLN A 176 4.30 8.00 3.01
C GLN A 176 5.67 7.36 3.28
N GLU A 177 6.08 7.34 4.54
CA GLU A 177 7.33 6.70 4.95
C GLU A 177 7.28 5.17 4.78
N SER A 178 6.13 4.54 4.97
CA SER A 178 5.94 3.11 4.70
C SER A 178 6.16 2.79 3.21
N ARG A 179 5.60 3.61 2.32
CA ARG A 179 5.84 3.50 0.88
C ARG A 179 7.33 3.66 0.52
N ARG A 180 8.02 4.66 1.09
CA ARG A 180 9.47 4.85 0.87
C ARG A 180 10.25 3.59 1.24
N ARG A 181 9.95 2.99 2.40
CA ARG A 181 10.56 1.74 2.87
C ARG A 181 10.35 0.57 1.90
N ILE A 182 9.11 0.36 1.43
CA ILE A 182 8.77 -0.71 0.48
C ILE A 182 9.55 -0.54 -0.83
N VAL A 183 9.67 0.68 -1.34
CA VAL A 183 10.46 0.96 -2.55
C VAL A 183 11.94 0.67 -2.35
N GLN A 184 12.52 1.05 -1.20
CA GLN A 184 13.91 0.72 -0.86
C GLN A 184 14.14 -0.80 -0.82
N GLN A 185 13.20 -1.55 -0.22
CA GLN A 185 13.25 -3.02 -0.16
C GLN A 185 13.18 -3.65 -1.56
N ILE A 186 12.26 -3.21 -2.42
CA ILE A 186 12.15 -3.72 -3.80
C ILE A 186 13.47 -3.50 -4.56
N VAL A 187 14.09 -2.33 -4.43
CA VAL A 187 15.36 -2.03 -5.10
C VAL A 187 16.51 -2.89 -4.60
N GLU A 188 16.56 -3.18 -3.30
CA GLU A 188 17.52 -4.11 -2.72
C GLU A 188 17.36 -5.53 -3.29
N GLU A 189 16.13 -6.06 -3.28
CA GLU A 189 15.81 -7.40 -3.78
C GLU A 189 16.14 -7.54 -5.27
N VAL A 190 15.78 -6.55 -6.08
CA VAL A 190 16.07 -6.52 -7.51
C VAL A 190 17.55 -6.44 -7.77
N ARG A 191 18.31 -5.64 -7.01
CA ARG A 191 19.77 -5.56 -7.17
C ARG A 191 20.42 -6.93 -6.94
N ASN A 192 20.03 -7.61 -5.88
CA ASN A 192 20.55 -8.95 -5.57
C ASN A 192 20.22 -9.95 -6.70
N ALA A 193 18.94 -10.05 -7.07
CA ALA A 193 18.48 -10.96 -8.12
C ALA A 193 19.11 -10.62 -9.49
N TYR A 194 19.32 -9.34 -9.80
CA TYR A 194 19.94 -8.90 -11.04
C TYR A 194 21.37 -9.40 -11.16
N TRP A 195 22.20 -9.20 -10.14
CA TRP A 195 23.59 -9.63 -10.18
C TRP A 195 23.74 -11.15 -10.17
N GLN A 196 22.85 -11.87 -9.49
CA GLN A 196 22.79 -13.33 -9.58
C GLN A 196 22.39 -13.79 -11.00
N ALA A 197 21.44 -13.13 -11.65
CA ALA A 197 21.03 -13.45 -13.02
C ALA A 197 22.10 -13.08 -14.06
N VAL A 198 22.86 -12.00 -13.86
CA VAL A 198 24.04 -11.66 -14.68
C VAL A 198 25.12 -12.72 -14.53
N ALA A 199 25.42 -13.14 -13.29
CA ALA A 199 26.35 -14.24 -13.02
C ALA A 199 25.90 -15.53 -13.73
N ALA A 200 24.61 -15.87 -13.61
CA ALA A 200 23.99 -17.02 -14.24
C ALA A 200 24.12 -16.99 -15.77
N THR A 201 23.84 -15.84 -16.39
CA THR A 201 23.92 -15.65 -17.84
C THR A 201 25.36 -15.77 -18.37
N LYS A 202 26.36 -15.33 -17.59
CA LYS A 202 27.78 -15.46 -17.99
C LYS A 202 28.30 -16.90 -17.99
N VAL A 203 27.73 -17.78 -17.18
CA VAL A 203 28.23 -19.16 -16.99
C VAL A 203 27.43 -20.21 -17.75
N GLU A 204 26.22 -19.87 -18.19
CA GLU A 204 25.27 -20.79 -18.82
C GLU A 204 25.89 -21.60 -19.97
N GLU A 205 26.52 -20.93 -20.93
CA GLU A 205 27.15 -21.59 -22.08
C GLU A 205 28.32 -22.48 -21.66
N ARG A 206 29.18 -22.01 -20.74
CA ARG A 206 30.32 -22.79 -20.24
C ARG A 206 29.86 -24.04 -19.49
N LEU A 207 28.77 -23.95 -18.73
CA LEU A 207 28.18 -25.08 -18.01
C LEU A 207 27.57 -26.10 -18.97
N ASN A 208 26.89 -25.66 -20.02
CA ASN A 208 26.33 -26.55 -21.05
C ASN A 208 27.44 -27.32 -21.79
N GLN A 209 28.52 -26.63 -22.15
CA GLN A 209 29.69 -27.26 -22.78
C GLN A 209 30.36 -28.27 -21.85
N LEU A 210 30.52 -27.93 -20.56
CA LEU A 210 31.09 -28.82 -19.56
C LEU A 210 30.22 -30.06 -19.32
N ASP A 211 28.90 -29.92 -19.22
CA ASP A 211 27.94 -31.03 -19.09
C ASP A 211 28.08 -32.02 -20.25
N TRP A 212 28.14 -31.51 -21.48
CA TRP A 212 28.35 -32.34 -22.66
C TRP A 212 29.69 -33.09 -22.61
N ARG A 213 30.78 -32.41 -22.21
CA ARG A 213 32.11 -33.02 -22.08
C ARG A 213 32.15 -34.11 -21.02
N ILE A 214 31.53 -33.89 -19.86
CA ILE A 214 31.45 -34.88 -18.78
C ILE A 214 30.70 -36.13 -19.27
N LYS A 215 29.54 -35.97 -19.93
CA LYS A 215 28.77 -37.10 -20.47
C LYS A 215 29.52 -37.87 -21.54
N LYS A 216 30.25 -37.16 -22.41
CA LYS A 216 31.11 -37.79 -23.42
C LYS A 216 32.25 -38.59 -22.77
N ALA A 217 32.92 -38.02 -21.76
CA ALA A 217 33.98 -38.71 -21.02
C ALA A 217 33.44 -39.93 -20.26
N LEU A 218 32.22 -39.86 -19.73
CA LEU A 218 31.57 -40.96 -19.02
C LEU A 218 31.29 -42.13 -19.96
N SER A 219 30.71 -41.85 -21.13
CA SER A 219 30.47 -42.86 -22.17
C SER A 219 31.78 -43.50 -22.66
N ALA A 220 32.84 -42.71 -22.84
CA ALA A 220 34.15 -43.23 -23.22
C ALA A 220 34.74 -44.16 -22.14
N SER A 221 34.62 -43.79 -20.86
CA SER A 221 35.08 -44.60 -19.73
C SER A 221 34.33 -45.94 -19.63
N GLN A 222 33.02 -45.94 -19.84
CA GLN A 222 32.20 -47.16 -19.90
C GLN A 222 32.63 -48.10 -21.05
N GLN A 223 32.97 -47.55 -22.22
CA GLN A 223 33.48 -48.36 -23.34
C GLN A 223 34.85 -48.96 -23.05
N LEU A 224 35.75 -48.22 -22.38
CA LEU A 224 37.06 -48.72 -21.97
C LEU A 224 36.95 -49.88 -20.97
N GLU A 225 36.01 -49.80 -20.04
CA GLU A 225 35.68 -50.87 -19.10
C GLU A 225 35.14 -52.12 -19.83
N GLN A 226 34.10 -51.95 -20.66
CA GLN A 226 33.46 -53.05 -21.39
C GLN A 226 34.45 -53.79 -22.31
N ARG A 227 35.36 -53.05 -22.95
CA ARG A 227 36.39 -53.60 -23.83
C ARG A 227 37.64 -54.08 -23.08
N ARG A 228 37.68 -53.97 -21.75
CA ARG A 228 38.82 -54.33 -20.88
C ARG A 228 40.14 -53.66 -21.30
N LEU A 229 40.06 -52.44 -21.83
CA LEU A 229 41.22 -51.65 -22.27
C LEU A 229 41.89 -50.90 -21.10
N GLN A 230 41.27 -50.91 -19.92
CA GLN A 230 41.78 -50.33 -18.69
C GLN A 230 41.43 -51.25 -17.51
N SER A 231 42.19 -51.16 -16.40
CA SER A 231 41.85 -51.85 -15.16
C SER A 231 40.40 -51.50 -14.74
N PRO A 232 39.54 -52.49 -14.43
CA PRO A 232 38.14 -52.25 -14.07
C PRO A 232 37.98 -51.24 -12.92
N VAL A 233 38.82 -51.35 -11.90
CA VAL A 233 38.78 -50.43 -10.74
C VAL A 233 39.07 -48.99 -11.18
N LYS A 234 40.12 -48.77 -11.99
CA LYS A 234 40.45 -47.42 -12.48
C LYS A 234 39.36 -46.84 -13.39
N ALA A 235 38.71 -47.67 -14.19
CA ALA A 235 37.60 -47.22 -15.04
C ALA A 235 36.38 -46.82 -14.19
N LEU A 236 36.04 -47.62 -13.17
CA LEU A 236 34.95 -47.30 -12.23
C LEU A 236 35.25 -46.06 -11.36
N GLU A 237 36.50 -45.85 -10.93
CA GLU A 237 36.91 -44.62 -10.22
C GLU A 237 36.77 -43.38 -11.11
N TYR A 238 37.11 -43.50 -12.39
CA TYR A 238 36.89 -42.45 -13.39
C TYR A 238 35.37 -42.16 -13.50
N GLN A 239 34.55 -43.19 -13.71
CA GLN A 239 33.10 -43.03 -13.80
C GLN A 239 32.51 -42.35 -12.54
N ARG A 240 32.91 -42.76 -11.33
CA ARG A 240 32.49 -42.13 -10.07
C ARG A 240 32.83 -40.64 -10.05
N THR A 241 34.07 -40.29 -10.38
CA THR A 241 34.52 -38.89 -10.38
C THR A 241 33.74 -38.04 -11.38
N LEU A 242 33.46 -38.57 -12.58
CA LEU A 242 32.64 -37.88 -13.57
C LEU A 242 31.19 -37.71 -13.13
N MET A 243 30.59 -38.71 -12.48
CA MET A 243 29.23 -38.59 -11.93
C MET A 243 29.17 -37.56 -10.79
N GLU A 244 30.22 -37.44 -9.97
CA GLU A 244 30.33 -36.39 -8.96
C GLU A 244 30.43 -34.99 -9.60
N LEU A 245 31.19 -34.86 -10.69
CA LEU A 245 31.25 -33.62 -11.48
C LEU A 245 29.91 -33.30 -12.16
N GLU A 246 29.23 -34.30 -12.72
CA GLU A 246 27.90 -34.15 -13.31
C GLU A 246 26.90 -33.62 -12.28
N ARG A 247 26.88 -34.21 -11.08
CA ARG A 247 26.05 -33.71 -9.96
C ARG A 247 26.39 -32.26 -9.60
N LYS A 248 27.68 -31.90 -9.57
CA LYS A 248 28.13 -30.52 -9.30
C LYS A 248 27.65 -29.54 -10.38
N VAL A 249 27.75 -29.93 -11.65
CA VAL A 249 27.27 -29.13 -12.80
C VAL A 249 25.75 -29.00 -12.78
N ALA A 250 25.01 -30.07 -12.49
CA ALA A 250 23.55 -30.02 -12.32
C ALA A 250 23.15 -29.02 -11.22
N GLY A 251 23.83 -29.02 -10.08
CA GLY A 251 23.63 -28.03 -9.01
C GLY A 251 23.86 -26.59 -9.46
N MET A 252 24.92 -26.34 -10.22
CA MET A 252 25.20 -25.01 -10.80
C MET A 252 24.13 -24.60 -11.82
N ARG A 253 23.63 -25.52 -12.65
CA ARG A 253 22.54 -25.26 -13.62
C ARG A 253 21.22 -24.92 -12.91
N HIS A 254 20.89 -25.62 -11.83
CA HIS A 254 19.71 -25.26 -11.01
C HIS A 254 19.84 -23.86 -10.43
N MET A 255 21.02 -23.48 -9.94
CA MET A 255 21.28 -22.12 -9.45
C MET A 255 21.09 -21.06 -10.55
N VAL A 256 21.59 -21.32 -11.76
CA VAL A 256 21.40 -20.46 -12.94
C VAL A 256 19.91 -20.26 -13.26
N TRP A 257 19.14 -21.34 -13.29
CA TRP A 257 17.71 -21.29 -13.58
C TRP A 257 16.91 -20.54 -12.51
N ASN A 258 17.23 -20.77 -11.23
CA ASN A 258 16.61 -20.08 -10.11
C ASN A 258 16.89 -18.57 -10.14
N ALA A 259 18.14 -18.17 -10.37
CA ALA A 259 18.52 -16.76 -10.42
C ALA A 259 17.78 -16.00 -11.54
N LYS A 260 17.70 -16.58 -12.74
CA LYS A 260 16.95 -16.00 -13.86
C LYS A 260 15.44 -15.91 -13.57
N SER A 261 14.87 -16.96 -12.97
CA SER A 261 13.44 -17.01 -12.63
C SER A 261 13.09 -16.00 -11.53
N GLN A 262 13.95 -15.84 -10.53
CA GLN A 262 13.76 -14.89 -9.44
C GLN A 262 13.76 -13.44 -9.94
N LEU A 263 14.70 -13.06 -10.80
CA LEU A 263 14.70 -11.73 -11.41
C LEU A 263 13.46 -11.51 -12.29
N ALA A 264 13.06 -12.52 -13.06
CA ALA A 264 11.85 -12.44 -13.88
C ALA A 264 10.60 -12.17 -13.02
N ALA A 265 10.47 -12.88 -11.90
CA ALA A 265 9.37 -12.69 -10.96
C ALA A 265 9.35 -11.27 -10.37
N LEU A 266 10.51 -10.73 -9.95
CA LEU A 266 10.61 -9.37 -9.41
C LEU A 266 10.28 -8.29 -10.46
N MET A 267 10.61 -8.53 -11.74
CA MET A 267 10.22 -7.66 -12.85
C MET A 267 8.77 -7.88 -13.31
N ASN A 268 8.02 -8.74 -12.61
CA ASN A 268 6.64 -9.12 -12.93
C ASN A 268 6.49 -9.72 -14.34
N LEU A 269 7.49 -10.49 -14.79
CA LEU A 269 7.46 -11.24 -16.05
C LEU A 269 6.77 -12.60 -15.86
N LYS A 270 6.10 -13.09 -16.91
CA LYS A 270 5.49 -14.43 -16.89
C LYS A 270 6.58 -15.50 -16.73
N PRO A 271 6.37 -16.53 -15.88
CA PRO A 271 7.28 -17.66 -15.78
C PRO A 271 7.60 -18.26 -17.15
N GLY A 272 8.89 -18.47 -17.43
CA GLY A 272 9.37 -18.99 -18.72
C GLY A 272 9.48 -17.94 -19.83
N THR A 273 9.29 -16.65 -19.55
CA THR A 273 9.58 -15.57 -20.52
C THR A 273 11.08 -15.39 -20.67
N ASP A 274 11.59 -15.50 -21.89
CA ASP A 274 12.99 -15.22 -22.19
C ASP A 274 13.29 -13.73 -22.20
N TYR A 275 14.44 -13.34 -21.65
CA TYR A 275 14.93 -11.97 -21.64
C TYR A 275 16.46 -11.94 -21.72
N LYS A 276 17.01 -10.83 -22.23
CA LYS A 276 18.46 -10.60 -22.33
C LYS A 276 18.88 -9.57 -21.30
N LEU A 277 19.97 -9.84 -20.59
CA LEU A 277 20.56 -8.91 -19.63
C LEU A 277 21.76 -8.19 -20.24
N PHE A 278 21.95 -6.94 -19.85
CA PHE A 278 23.20 -6.25 -20.10
C PHE A 278 24.34 -6.94 -19.32
N LEU A 279 25.37 -7.38 -20.03
CA LEU A 279 26.53 -8.04 -19.44
C LEU A 279 27.69 -7.04 -19.37
N PRO A 280 28.09 -6.58 -18.18
CA PRO A 280 29.23 -5.69 -18.05
C PRO A 280 30.56 -6.39 -18.42
N PRO A 281 31.54 -5.62 -18.93
CA PRO A 281 32.87 -6.13 -19.25
C PRO A 281 33.59 -6.62 -17.98
N GLU A 282 34.51 -7.57 -18.14
CA GLU A 282 35.35 -8.09 -17.05
C GLU A 282 36.71 -7.37 -17.01
N PRO A 283 37.31 -7.15 -15.83
CA PRO A 283 36.81 -7.49 -14.49
C PRO A 283 35.68 -6.55 -14.03
N MET A 284 34.80 -7.07 -13.17
CA MET A 284 33.65 -6.29 -12.67
C MET A 284 34.14 -5.14 -11.77
N PRO A 285 33.54 -3.94 -11.85
CA PRO A 285 33.96 -2.79 -11.06
C PRO A 285 33.65 -3.00 -9.56
N VAL A 286 34.61 -2.67 -8.70
CA VAL A 286 34.50 -2.85 -7.24
C VAL A 286 34.43 -1.53 -6.48
N LEU A 287 34.96 -0.44 -7.04
CA LEU A 287 35.08 0.82 -6.30
C LEU A 287 33.72 1.53 -6.23
N ASP A 288 33.25 1.82 -5.01
CA ASP A 288 32.04 2.61 -4.77
C ASP A 288 32.37 3.78 -3.82
N PRO A 289 31.91 5.02 -4.09
CA PRO A 289 32.19 6.19 -3.26
C PRO A 289 31.81 6.03 -1.78
N ILE A 290 30.78 5.22 -1.47
CA ILE A 290 30.32 4.99 -0.10
C ILE A 290 31.40 4.35 0.79
N LEU A 291 32.37 3.66 0.18
CA LEU A 291 33.48 3.02 0.88
C LEU A 291 34.44 4.03 1.54
N PHE A 292 34.45 5.28 1.06
CA PHE A 292 35.28 6.36 1.61
C PHE A 292 34.65 7.07 2.81
N LEU A 293 33.38 6.79 3.12
CA LEU A 293 32.69 7.41 4.23
C LEU A 293 33.06 6.74 5.56
N GLN A 294 33.24 7.57 6.60
CA GLN A 294 33.49 7.08 7.94
C GLN A 294 32.21 6.51 8.57
N GLY A 295 32.34 5.53 9.46
CA GLY A 295 31.18 4.88 10.10
C GLY A 295 30.25 5.87 10.81
N ARG A 296 30.80 6.93 11.42
CA ARG A 296 30.02 7.99 12.07
C ARG A 296 29.14 8.78 11.09
N ASP A 297 29.62 9.03 9.88
CA ASP A 297 28.87 9.79 8.87
C ASP A 297 27.73 8.95 8.30
N LEU A 298 27.99 7.66 8.05
CA LEU A 298 26.97 6.69 7.66
C LEU A 298 25.85 6.59 8.71
N ILE A 299 26.21 6.57 9.99
CA ILE A 299 25.22 6.56 11.09
C ILE A 299 24.37 7.83 11.07
N ARG A 300 24.98 9.01 10.96
CA ARG A 300 24.24 10.29 10.94
C ARG A 300 23.26 10.36 9.77
N MET A 301 23.68 9.90 8.59
CA MET A 301 22.80 9.80 7.42
C MET A 301 21.62 8.88 7.70
N ALA A 302 21.88 7.70 8.27
CA ALA A 302 20.84 6.74 8.59
C ALA A 302 19.81 7.33 9.55
N LEU A 303 20.25 8.03 10.60
CA LEU A 303 19.36 8.67 11.57
C LEU A 303 18.50 9.79 10.97
N PHE A 304 18.92 10.40 9.85
CA PHE A 304 18.15 11.46 9.19
C PHE A 304 17.19 10.93 8.11
N ASN A 305 17.61 9.88 7.39
CA ASN A 305 16.93 9.44 6.17
C ASN A 305 16.08 8.17 6.33
N ARG A 306 16.37 7.31 7.33
CA ARG A 306 15.68 6.03 7.53
C ARG A 306 14.17 6.22 7.71
N PRO A 307 13.33 5.63 6.84
CA PRO A 307 11.87 5.75 6.96
C PRO A 307 11.32 5.20 8.28
N GLU A 308 11.90 4.14 8.83
CA GLU A 308 11.42 3.52 10.08
C GLU A 308 11.57 4.46 11.29
N LEU A 309 12.64 5.26 11.31
CA LEU A 309 12.86 6.24 12.38
C LEU A 309 11.91 7.41 12.25
N ARG A 310 11.65 7.89 11.03
CA ARG A 310 10.64 8.93 10.79
C ARG A 310 9.23 8.48 11.15
N GLN A 311 8.88 7.22 10.86
CA GLN A 311 7.62 6.65 11.33
C GLN A 311 7.54 6.66 12.86
N ALA A 312 8.63 6.35 13.57
CA ALA A 312 8.67 6.43 15.02
C ALA A 312 8.51 7.88 15.54
N ASP A 313 9.11 8.87 14.86
CA ASP A 313 8.91 10.29 15.19
C ASP A 313 7.45 10.73 15.03
N TYR A 314 6.77 10.33 13.94
CA TYR A 314 5.35 10.63 13.76
C TYR A 314 4.47 9.92 14.79
N LYS A 315 4.79 8.67 15.17
CA LYS A 315 4.07 7.96 16.25
C LYS A 315 4.22 8.67 17.59
N LEU A 316 5.41 9.17 17.91
CA LEU A 316 5.64 9.97 19.11
C LEU A 316 4.81 11.26 19.09
N ARG A 317 4.73 11.96 17.94
CA ARG A 317 3.88 13.14 17.78
C ARG A 317 2.39 12.83 17.96
N ILE A 318 1.91 11.72 17.40
CA ILE A 318 0.53 11.25 17.61
C ILE A 318 0.26 11.02 19.10
N SER A 319 1.19 10.37 19.81
CA SER A 319 1.07 10.14 21.25
C SER A 319 1.10 11.44 22.07
N ALA A 320 1.81 12.46 21.61
CA ALA A 320 1.79 13.78 22.23
C ALA A 320 0.44 14.49 22.04
N GLU A 321 -0.19 14.34 20.87
CA GLU A 321 -1.56 14.82 20.63
C GLU A 321 -2.60 14.02 21.45
N ASP A 322 -2.38 12.73 21.73
CA ASP A 322 -3.22 11.96 22.66
C ASP A 322 -3.17 12.52 24.10
N MET A 323 -2.00 13.01 24.54
CA MET A 323 -1.89 13.71 25.83
C MET A 323 -2.68 15.02 25.82
N GLN A 324 -2.64 15.79 24.72
CA GLN A 324 -3.44 17.01 24.58
C GLN A 324 -4.95 16.70 24.62
N ILE A 325 -5.40 15.63 23.96
CA ILE A 325 -6.79 15.18 24.01
C ILE A 325 -7.18 14.80 25.44
N ALA A 326 -6.32 14.05 26.16
CA ALA A 326 -6.55 13.69 27.55
C ALA A 326 -6.61 14.93 28.47
N TYR A 327 -5.82 15.96 28.19
CA TYR A 327 -5.86 17.24 28.89
C TYR A 327 -7.14 18.02 28.63
N LEU A 328 -7.54 18.17 27.36
CA LEU A 328 -8.76 18.89 26.99
C LEU A 328 -10.00 18.27 27.61
N ARG A 329 -10.05 16.94 27.64
CA ARG A 329 -11.14 16.15 28.26
C ARG A 329 -11.37 16.38 29.76
N LYS A 330 -10.51 17.14 30.43
CA LYS A 330 -10.70 17.57 31.83
C LYS A 330 -11.69 18.73 31.94
N PHE A 331 -11.83 19.52 30.88
CA PHE A 331 -12.71 20.67 30.87
C PHE A 331 -14.15 20.26 30.57
N PRO A 332 -15.12 21.02 31.11
CA PRO A 332 -16.52 20.83 30.78
C PRO A 332 -16.77 21.12 29.30
N ASN A 333 -17.80 20.48 28.77
CA ASN A 333 -18.27 20.69 27.42
C ASN A 333 -19.17 21.93 27.33
N ILE A 334 -18.93 22.78 26.33
CA ILE A 334 -19.75 23.95 26.01
C ILE A 334 -20.33 23.74 24.61
N GLU A 335 -21.65 23.61 24.56
CA GLU A 335 -22.43 23.43 23.34
C GLU A 335 -23.22 24.70 23.04
N LEU A 336 -23.02 25.25 21.86
CA LEU A 336 -23.77 26.39 21.32
C LEU A 336 -24.70 25.86 20.24
N ALA A 337 -26.00 26.08 20.39
CA ALA A 337 -26.99 25.61 19.45
C ALA A 337 -27.87 26.76 18.96
N GLY A 338 -28.09 26.84 17.66
CA GLY A 338 -29.00 27.81 17.03
C GLY A 338 -29.86 27.09 16.00
N GLY A 339 -31.16 27.38 15.92
CA GLY A 339 -32.00 26.67 14.96
C GLY A 339 -33.38 27.26 14.73
N PHE A 340 -33.95 26.90 13.58
CA PHE A 340 -35.31 27.21 13.17
C PHE A 340 -36.21 26.00 13.45
N ASN A 341 -37.37 26.23 14.05
CA ASN A 341 -38.29 25.18 14.45
C ASN A 341 -39.69 25.47 13.88
N TRP A 342 -40.39 24.40 13.53
CA TRP A 342 -41.79 24.41 13.10
C TRP A 342 -42.55 23.26 13.76
N SER A 343 -43.81 23.49 14.12
CA SER A 343 -44.69 22.46 14.67
C SER A 343 -46.11 22.58 14.11
N SER A 344 -46.72 21.44 13.79
CA SER A 344 -48.12 21.34 13.36
C SER A 344 -49.12 21.38 14.52
N ASN A 345 -48.66 21.63 15.75
CA ASN A 345 -49.52 21.67 16.92
C ASN A 345 -50.48 22.86 16.82
N GLU A 346 -51.78 22.54 16.67
CA GLU A 346 -52.87 23.51 16.51
C GLU A 346 -53.09 24.41 17.74
N LEU A 347 -52.52 24.05 18.88
CA LEU A 347 -52.64 24.78 20.14
C LEU A 347 -51.52 25.82 20.35
N LEU A 348 -50.57 25.93 19.42
CA LEU A 348 -49.53 26.96 19.46
C LEU A 348 -50.03 28.31 18.92
N LEU A 349 -49.68 29.39 19.62
CA LEU A 349 -49.88 30.76 19.10
C LEU A 349 -48.98 31.05 17.89
N ASN A 350 -47.73 30.58 17.94
CA ASN A 350 -46.77 30.66 16.86
C ASN A 350 -46.33 29.24 16.50
N ASP A 351 -46.59 28.84 15.27
CA ASP A 351 -46.22 27.53 14.72
C ASP A 351 -44.72 27.44 14.35
N THR A 352 -44.02 28.59 14.34
CA THR A 352 -42.58 28.71 14.07
C THR A 352 -41.87 29.52 15.14
N TRP A 353 -40.63 29.12 15.46
CA TRP A 353 -39.77 29.89 16.36
C TRP A 353 -38.28 29.61 16.14
N ASN A 354 -37.47 30.60 16.50
CA ASN A 354 -36.01 30.49 16.50
C ASN A 354 -35.53 30.15 17.91
N THR A 355 -34.60 29.21 18.01
CA THR A 355 -33.96 28.84 19.28
C THR A 355 -32.51 29.25 19.22
N LEU A 356 -32.03 29.94 20.26
CA LEU A 356 -30.63 30.11 20.55
C LEU A 356 -30.40 29.56 21.96
N ALA A 357 -29.53 28.57 22.10
CA ALA A 357 -29.25 27.89 23.33
C ALA A 357 -27.74 27.76 23.54
N SER A 358 -27.33 27.89 24.80
CA SER A 358 -25.99 27.54 25.25
C SER A 358 -26.14 26.53 26.37
N GLN A 359 -25.52 25.38 26.21
CA GLN A 359 -25.55 24.30 27.20
C GLN A 359 -24.15 24.03 27.72
N PHE A 360 -24.05 24.00 29.03
CA PHE A 360 -22.86 23.57 29.74
C PHE A 360 -23.10 22.17 30.29
N SER A 361 -22.23 21.21 29.96
CA SER A 361 -22.32 19.85 30.45
C SER A 361 -20.95 19.35 30.90
N SER A 362 -20.89 18.62 32.02
CA SER A 362 -19.64 18.02 32.52
C SER A 362 -19.89 16.59 32.94
N ASN A 363 -19.01 15.68 32.51
CA ASN A 363 -19.04 14.30 32.96
C ASN A 363 -18.21 14.17 34.24
N LEU A 364 -18.87 14.11 35.40
CA LEU A 364 -18.21 14.05 36.71
C LEU A 364 -17.33 12.81 36.87
N VAL A 365 -17.72 11.65 36.32
CA VAL A 365 -16.91 10.43 36.36
C VAL A 365 -15.61 10.60 35.56
N GLN A 366 -15.69 11.27 34.41
CA GLN A 366 -14.54 11.62 33.60
C GLN A 366 -13.63 12.64 34.30
N MET A 367 -14.20 13.52 35.13
CA MET A 367 -13.46 14.49 35.92
C MET A 367 -12.65 13.82 37.04
N PHE A 368 -13.20 12.78 37.69
CA PHE A 368 -12.48 11.98 38.68
C PHE A 368 -11.41 11.08 38.05
N SER A 369 -11.67 10.51 36.87
CA SER A 369 -10.72 9.64 36.15
C SER A 369 -9.72 10.40 35.25
N ALA A 370 -9.77 11.73 35.27
CA ALA A 370 -8.94 12.61 34.46
C ALA A 370 -7.45 12.51 34.77
N GLU A 371 -7.10 12.24 36.04
CA GLU A 371 -5.72 12.13 36.47
C GLU A 371 -5.11 10.80 36.00
N GLU A 372 -5.83 9.69 36.15
CA GLU A 372 -5.45 8.38 35.65
C GLU A 372 -5.37 8.37 34.11
N ALA A 373 -6.33 9.01 33.43
CA ALA A 373 -6.30 9.14 31.97
C ALA A 373 -5.08 9.94 31.49
N MET A 374 -4.73 11.03 32.17
CA MET A 374 -3.54 11.83 31.87
C MET A 374 -2.25 11.04 32.16
N LYS A 375 -2.18 10.32 33.29
CA LYS A 375 -1.04 9.47 33.62
C LYS A 375 -0.84 8.39 32.55
N LEU A 376 -1.91 7.71 32.14
CA LEU A 376 -1.88 6.72 31.07
C LEU A 376 -1.39 7.31 29.74
N ALA A 377 -1.84 8.53 29.38
CA ALA A 377 -1.39 9.19 28.15
C ALA A 377 0.10 9.56 28.21
N LYS A 378 0.59 10.02 29.37
CA LYS A 378 2.02 10.28 29.61
C LYS A 378 2.86 9.00 29.50
N ASP A 379 2.40 7.92 30.13
CA ASP A 379 3.10 6.63 30.09
C ASP A 379 3.18 6.07 28.66
N LYS A 380 2.10 6.21 27.87
CA LYS A 380 2.10 5.86 26.44
C LYS A 380 3.08 6.71 25.62
N ASN A 381 3.14 8.02 25.87
CA ASN A 381 4.10 8.89 25.20
C ASN A 381 5.55 8.53 25.53
N HIS A 382 5.83 8.26 26.80
CA HIS A 382 7.15 7.81 27.23
C HIS A 382 7.53 6.45 26.63
N LEU A 383 6.57 5.53 26.49
CA LEU A 383 6.78 4.27 25.77
C LEU A 383 7.17 4.49 24.30
N GLU A 384 6.51 5.41 23.59
CA GLU A 384 6.87 5.73 22.20
C GLU A 384 8.27 6.39 22.10
N GLU A 385 8.65 7.20 23.10
CA GLU A 385 10.00 7.77 23.19
C GLU A 385 11.07 6.67 23.34
N LEU A 386 10.85 5.70 24.24
CA LEU A 386 11.74 4.56 24.43
C LEU A 386 11.81 3.67 23.18
N ARG A 387 10.68 3.44 22.50
CA ARG A 387 10.63 2.70 21.23
C ARG A 387 11.45 3.38 20.15
N ARG A 388 11.35 4.71 20.02
CA ARG A 388 12.16 5.49 19.09
C ARG A 388 13.65 5.37 19.42
N LEU A 389 14.04 5.52 20.70
CA LEU A 389 15.43 5.39 21.11
C LEU A 389 16.00 3.98 20.83
N ALA A 390 15.22 2.93 21.10
CA ALA A 390 15.60 1.56 20.76
C ALA A 390 15.78 1.39 19.24
N MET A 391 14.92 2.01 18.42
CA MET A 391 15.04 2.03 16.96
C MET A 391 16.33 2.73 16.51
N THR A 392 16.68 3.86 17.12
CA THR A 392 17.95 4.58 16.87
C THR A 392 19.15 3.65 17.09
N VAL A 393 19.23 2.97 18.24
CA VAL A 393 20.34 2.03 18.55
C VAL A 393 20.38 0.86 17.57
N SER A 394 19.21 0.32 17.20
CA SER A 394 19.09 -0.74 16.21
C SER A 394 19.62 -0.30 14.84
N ILE A 395 19.22 0.88 14.36
CA ILE A 395 19.69 1.45 13.08
C ILE A 395 21.20 1.67 13.10
N MET A 396 21.75 2.24 14.17
CA MET A 396 23.20 2.42 14.33
C MET A 396 23.95 1.08 14.20
N THR A 397 23.43 0.05 14.86
CA THR A 397 24.01 -1.31 14.83
C THR A 397 23.92 -1.91 13.43
N GLN A 398 22.78 -1.77 12.76
CA GLN A 398 22.58 -2.25 11.38
C GLN A 398 23.55 -1.60 10.40
N VAL A 399 23.74 -0.28 10.50
CA VAL A 399 24.70 0.46 9.65
C VAL A 399 26.12 -0.04 9.88
N HIS A 400 26.51 -0.22 11.15
CA HIS A 400 27.84 -0.75 11.48
C HIS A 400 28.05 -2.16 10.89
N ILE A 401 27.08 -3.06 11.09
CA ILE A 401 27.14 -4.43 10.55
C ILE A 401 27.18 -4.41 9.01
N ALA A 402 26.35 -3.58 8.37
CA ALA A 402 26.32 -3.46 6.92
C ALA A 402 27.69 -3.01 6.39
N GLN A 403 28.31 -2.00 7.01
CA GLN A 403 29.64 -1.53 6.64
C GLN A 403 30.70 -2.64 6.76
N GLN A 404 30.71 -3.40 7.86
CA GLN A 404 31.65 -4.52 8.03
C GLN A 404 31.43 -5.63 7.02
N ARG A 405 30.17 -5.96 6.72
CA ARG A 405 29.84 -6.95 5.68
C ARG A 405 30.30 -6.50 4.30
N VAL A 406 30.20 -5.20 3.96
CA VAL A 406 30.72 -4.69 2.68
C VAL A 406 32.23 -4.95 2.60
N ARG A 407 32.99 -4.61 3.66
CA ARG A 407 34.45 -4.87 3.71
C ARG A 407 34.79 -6.35 3.55
N LEU A 408 34.09 -7.22 4.29
CA LEU A 408 34.30 -8.67 4.22
C LEU A 408 33.96 -9.25 2.84
N SER A 409 32.81 -8.85 2.26
CA SER A 409 32.40 -9.33 0.94
C SER A 409 33.36 -8.89 -0.17
N MET A 410 33.94 -7.69 -0.05
CA MET A 410 34.99 -7.21 -0.96
C MET A 410 36.26 -8.09 -0.86
N GLN A 411 36.70 -8.44 0.35
CA GLN A 411 37.84 -9.34 0.56
C GLN A 411 37.58 -10.75 0.00
N ASN A 412 36.37 -11.28 0.20
CA ASN A 412 35.96 -12.59 -0.32
C ASN A 412 35.91 -12.61 -1.86
N TYR A 413 35.43 -11.51 -2.47
CA TYR A 413 35.44 -11.36 -3.92
C TYR A 413 36.88 -11.33 -4.47
N ASP A 414 37.76 -10.53 -3.87
CA ASP A 414 39.17 -10.47 -4.25
C ASP A 414 39.88 -11.82 -4.11
N LEU A 415 39.62 -12.56 -3.02
CA LEU A 415 40.12 -13.92 -2.86
C LEU A 415 39.61 -14.85 -3.97
N SER A 416 38.32 -14.79 -4.28
CA SER A 416 37.71 -15.63 -5.33
C SER A 416 38.28 -15.32 -6.72
N LEU A 417 38.59 -14.05 -7.02
CA LEU A 417 39.27 -13.66 -8.25
C LEU A 417 40.68 -14.26 -8.33
N ARG A 418 41.44 -14.21 -7.23
CA ARG A 418 42.78 -14.82 -7.15
C ARG A 418 42.72 -16.34 -7.33
N MET A 419 41.78 -17.01 -6.68
CA MET A 419 41.57 -18.46 -6.83
C MET A 419 41.18 -18.84 -8.27
N ASN A 420 40.26 -18.09 -8.89
CA ASN A 420 39.89 -18.29 -10.29
C ASN A 420 41.09 -18.07 -11.24
N ASN A 421 41.94 -17.08 -10.99
CA ASN A 421 43.16 -16.86 -11.77
C ASN A 421 44.13 -18.05 -11.69
N VAL A 422 44.35 -18.58 -10.47
CA VAL A 422 45.20 -19.76 -10.26
C VAL A 422 44.64 -20.97 -11.00
N ASN A 423 43.34 -21.27 -10.86
CA ASN A 423 42.73 -22.40 -11.56
C ASN A 423 42.69 -22.24 -13.08
N THR A 424 42.60 -21.00 -13.58
CA THR A 424 42.71 -20.73 -15.02
C THR A 424 44.12 -21.06 -15.52
N ARG A 425 45.17 -20.73 -14.76
CA ARG A 425 46.55 -21.11 -15.10
C ARG A 425 46.78 -22.62 -15.03
N ILE A 426 46.23 -23.30 -14.01
CA ILE A 426 46.30 -24.77 -13.91
C ILE A 426 45.64 -25.42 -15.12
N LEU A 427 44.43 -24.98 -15.50
CA LEU A 427 43.74 -25.46 -16.69
C LEU A 427 44.57 -25.28 -17.96
N ASN A 428 45.23 -24.12 -18.12
CA ASN A 428 46.09 -23.89 -19.27
C ASN A 428 47.24 -24.90 -19.32
N HIS A 429 47.94 -25.15 -18.22
CA HIS A 429 49.01 -26.15 -18.16
C HIS A 429 48.51 -27.58 -18.45
N VAL A 430 47.41 -28.00 -17.80
CA VAL A 430 46.82 -29.34 -18.02
C VAL A 430 46.34 -29.51 -19.47
N SER A 431 45.78 -28.47 -20.08
CA SER A 431 45.34 -28.51 -21.47
C SER A 431 46.50 -28.65 -22.46
N LEU A 432 47.67 -28.09 -22.16
CA LEU A 432 48.88 -28.25 -22.97
C LEU A 432 49.46 -29.66 -22.81
N GLU A 433 49.51 -30.19 -21.59
CA GLU A 433 49.99 -31.54 -21.30
C GLU A 433 49.09 -32.64 -21.89
N SER A 434 47.77 -32.41 -21.93
CA SER A 434 46.81 -33.30 -22.62
C SER A 434 47.06 -33.32 -24.14
N LYS A 435 47.34 -32.16 -24.77
CA LYS A 435 47.66 -32.09 -26.20
C LYS A 435 48.95 -32.84 -26.56
N THR A 436 49.93 -32.89 -25.66
CA THR A 436 51.17 -33.66 -25.84
C THR A 436 51.05 -35.13 -25.42
N ARG A 437 49.83 -35.63 -25.13
CA ARG A 437 49.54 -36.96 -24.58
C ARG A 437 50.27 -37.30 -23.28
N ALA A 438 50.76 -36.29 -22.56
CA ALA A 438 51.46 -36.47 -21.29
C ALA A 438 50.48 -36.68 -20.12
N LYS A 439 49.22 -36.26 -20.26
CA LYS A 439 48.14 -36.44 -19.26
C LYS A 439 46.86 -37.00 -19.86
N SER A 440 46.08 -37.67 -19.00
CA SER A 440 44.79 -38.26 -19.33
C SER A 440 43.71 -37.20 -19.58
N ASP A 441 42.81 -37.46 -20.53
CA ASP A 441 41.61 -36.64 -20.78
C ASP A 441 40.74 -36.45 -19.53
N LEU A 442 40.82 -37.36 -18.54
CA LEU A 442 40.18 -37.22 -17.23
C LEU A 442 40.64 -35.97 -16.50
N GLU A 443 41.95 -35.77 -16.42
CA GLU A 443 42.54 -34.66 -15.67
C GLU A 443 42.18 -33.32 -16.31
N LEU A 444 42.06 -33.28 -17.64
CA LEU A 444 41.57 -32.12 -18.35
C LEU A 444 40.11 -31.81 -17.97
N VAL A 445 39.20 -32.80 -18.00
CA VAL A 445 37.79 -32.60 -17.63
C VAL A 445 37.65 -32.16 -16.15
N ILE A 446 38.41 -32.76 -15.23
CA ILE A 446 38.45 -32.32 -13.83
C ILE A 446 38.93 -30.87 -13.73
N SER A 447 40.02 -30.53 -14.42
CA SER A 447 40.58 -29.18 -14.38
C SER A 447 39.62 -28.15 -14.97
N GLU A 448 38.90 -28.49 -16.05
CA GLU A 448 37.84 -27.65 -16.64
C GLU A 448 36.71 -27.42 -15.63
N ALA A 449 36.24 -28.50 -14.98
CA ALA A 449 35.18 -28.40 -13.98
C ALA A 449 35.59 -27.57 -12.75
N ASN A 450 36.83 -27.71 -12.28
CA ASN A 450 37.36 -26.91 -11.18
C ASN A 450 37.53 -25.43 -11.55
N GLN A 451 37.98 -25.14 -12.77
CA GLN A 451 38.07 -23.77 -13.26
C GLN A 451 36.68 -23.13 -13.40
N VAL A 452 35.72 -23.81 -14.01
CA VAL A 452 34.34 -23.31 -14.15
C VAL A 452 33.72 -23.09 -12.77
N SER A 453 33.96 -23.99 -11.81
CA SER A 453 33.51 -23.85 -10.43
C SER A 453 34.08 -22.60 -9.75
N GLU A 454 35.36 -22.30 -9.90
CA GLU A 454 35.96 -21.09 -9.30
C GLU A 454 35.50 -19.81 -10.03
N TYR A 455 35.29 -19.88 -11.34
CA TYR A 455 34.69 -18.77 -12.07
C TYR A 455 33.27 -18.46 -11.58
N VAL A 456 32.42 -19.48 -11.43
CA VAL A 456 31.07 -19.35 -10.85
C VAL A 456 31.16 -18.76 -9.43
N ARG A 457 32.05 -19.27 -8.57
CA ARG A 457 32.26 -18.72 -7.21
C ARG A 457 32.66 -17.25 -7.20
N SER A 458 33.52 -16.84 -8.15
CA SER A 458 33.91 -15.43 -8.28
C SER A 458 32.72 -14.53 -8.64
N LEU A 459 31.83 -15.00 -9.52
CA LEU A 459 30.63 -14.26 -9.90
C LEU A 459 29.58 -14.22 -8.78
N ILE A 460 29.40 -15.32 -8.04
CA ILE A 460 28.54 -15.34 -6.85
C ILE A 460 29.09 -14.37 -5.79
N SER A 461 30.38 -14.42 -5.51
CA SER A 461 31.02 -13.50 -4.54
C SER A 461 30.88 -12.04 -4.94
N TYR A 462 30.92 -11.75 -6.25
CA TYR A 462 30.61 -10.41 -6.76
C TYR A 462 29.14 -10.03 -6.54
N SER A 463 28.19 -10.94 -6.80
CA SER A 463 26.77 -10.69 -6.54
C SER A 463 26.49 -10.44 -5.07
N GLU A 464 27.17 -11.16 -4.17
CA GLU A 464 27.09 -10.93 -2.72
C GLU A 464 27.69 -9.57 -2.32
N TYR A 465 28.83 -9.19 -2.89
CA TYR A 465 29.39 -7.85 -2.71
C TYR A 465 28.38 -6.76 -3.09
N GLN A 466 27.75 -6.89 -4.26
CA GLN A 466 26.74 -5.94 -4.73
C GLN A 466 25.47 -5.93 -3.88
N ASN A 467 25.03 -7.10 -3.40
CA ASN A 467 23.89 -7.24 -2.50
C ASN A 467 24.14 -6.51 -1.17
N VAL A 468 25.30 -6.76 -0.55
CA VAL A 468 25.68 -6.15 0.72
C VAL A 468 25.93 -4.63 0.56
N LEU A 469 26.46 -4.19 -0.57
CA LEU A 469 26.55 -2.77 -0.92
C LEU A 469 25.16 -2.13 -1.04
N GLY A 470 24.21 -2.81 -1.70
CA GLY A 470 22.80 -2.42 -1.74
C GLY A 470 22.19 -2.28 -0.34
N LYS A 471 22.46 -3.24 0.55
CA LYS A 471 22.05 -3.20 1.96
C LYS A 471 22.65 -2.06 2.74
N LEU A 472 23.87 -1.64 2.42
CA LEU A 472 24.46 -0.46 3.03
C LEU A 472 23.69 0.79 2.60
N TYR A 473 23.34 0.92 1.32
CA TYR A 473 22.53 2.03 0.80
C TYR A 473 21.16 2.12 1.46
N THR A 474 20.44 0.99 1.60
CA THR A 474 19.17 0.95 2.33
C THR A 474 19.40 1.23 3.82
N ALA A 475 20.50 0.74 4.40
CA ALA A 475 20.80 0.96 5.81
C ALA A 475 21.09 2.43 6.17
N ILE A 476 21.57 3.23 5.22
CA ILE A 476 21.73 4.69 5.41
C ILE A 476 20.52 5.50 4.91
N GLY A 477 19.48 4.83 4.40
CA GLY A 477 18.21 5.43 4.00
C GLY A 477 18.26 6.17 2.66
N ILE A 478 19.13 5.78 1.71
CA ILE A 478 19.10 6.39 0.37
C ILE A 478 17.82 6.00 -0.34
N ASP A 479 17.08 7.01 -0.80
CA ASP A 479 15.92 6.81 -1.64
C ASP A 479 16.33 6.60 -3.10
N PRO A 480 15.89 5.50 -3.74
CA PRO A 480 16.11 5.29 -5.17
C PRO A 480 15.23 6.22 -6.02
N VAL A 481 14.11 6.69 -5.47
CA VAL A 481 13.18 7.61 -6.14
C VAL A 481 12.60 8.62 -5.16
N GLU A 482 12.87 9.91 -5.36
CA GLU A 482 12.32 11.00 -4.55
C GLU A 482 10.88 11.38 -4.98
N ASN A 483 10.66 11.59 -6.29
CA ASN A 483 9.38 11.99 -6.86
C ASN A 483 8.87 10.95 -7.87
N PHE A 484 8.29 9.86 -7.37
CA PHE A 484 7.74 8.80 -8.23
C PHE A 484 6.36 9.21 -8.77
N GLN A 485 6.24 9.31 -10.10
CA GLN A 485 4.95 9.47 -10.78
C GLN A 485 4.50 8.11 -11.33
N LEU A 486 3.28 7.67 -10.95
CA LEU A 486 2.76 6.34 -11.29
C LEU A 486 2.69 6.09 -12.80
N ASP A 487 2.31 7.13 -13.52
CA ASP A 487 2.01 7.08 -14.95
C ASP A 487 3.24 7.36 -15.81
N ALA A 488 4.40 7.60 -15.19
CA ALA A 488 5.63 7.88 -15.93
C ALA A 488 5.98 6.70 -16.86
N PRO A 489 6.36 6.98 -18.13
CA PRO A 489 6.88 5.97 -19.03
C PRO A 489 8.09 5.24 -18.41
N LEU A 490 8.24 3.94 -18.69
CA LEU A 490 9.33 3.13 -18.14
C LEU A 490 10.73 3.75 -18.41
N PRO A 491 11.05 4.28 -19.61
CA PRO A 491 12.36 4.91 -19.85
C PRO A 491 12.62 6.12 -18.94
N THR A 492 11.60 6.94 -18.68
CA THR A 492 11.69 8.09 -17.78
C THR A 492 11.98 7.64 -16.36
N LEU A 493 11.30 6.60 -15.89
CA LEU A 493 11.54 6.04 -14.56
C LEU A 493 12.94 5.42 -14.45
N THR A 494 13.40 4.68 -15.46
CA THR A 494 14.76 4.14 -15.52
C THR A 494 15.80 5.27 -15.41
N GLN A 495 15.60 6.37 -16.13
CA GLN A 495 16.51 7.52 -16.08
C GLN A 495 16.46 8.23 -14.72
N GLN A 496 15.30 8.34 -14.09
CA GLN A 496 15.16 8.92 -12.75
C GLN A 496 15.86 8.07 -11.70
N ILE A 497 15.68 6.75 -11.73
CA ILE A 497 16.38 5.83 -10.82
C ILE A 497 17.89 5.91 -11.06
N TYR A 498 18.32 5.91 -12.34
CA TYR A 498 19.72 6.10 -12.70
C TYR A 498 20.28 7.39 -12.14
N SER A 499 19.61 8.53 -12.41
CA SER A 499 20.08 9.84 -11.95
C SER A 499 20.09 9.90 -10.43
N ASN A 500 19.07 9.40 -9.75
CA ASN A 500 18.98 9.46 -8.29
C ASN A 500 20.02 8.57 -7.63
N LEU A 501 20.23 7.33 -8.08
CA LEU A 501 21.24 6.45 -7.51
C LEU A 501 22.67 6.86 -7.89
N ALA A 502 22.89 7.40 -9.10
CA ALA A 502 24.19 7.92 -9.52
C ALA A 502 24.52 9.25 -8.81
N GLN A 503 23.53 10.13 -8.65
CA GLN A 503 23.67 11.40 -7.93
C GLN A 503 23.55 11.23 -6.42
N ALA A 504 23.03 10.13 -5.90
CA ALA A 504 22.98 9.84 -4.48
C ALA A 504 24.39 9.93 -3.91
N ASN A 505 25.39 9.41 -4.62
CA ASN A 505 26.81 9.57 -4.26
C ASN A 505 27.25 11.05 -4.20
N ASN A 506 26.77 11.92 -5.08
CA ASN A 506 27.10 13.35 -5.05
C ASN A 506 26.31 14.14 -3.99
N LYS A 507 25.02 13.82 -3.80
CA LYS A 507 24.17 14.35 -2.71
C LYS A 507 24.72 13.93 -1.35
N LEU A 508 25.23 12.70 -1.23
CA LEU A 508 25.90 12.18 -0.05
C LEU A 508 27.08 13.10 0.35
N PHE A 509 27.96 13.43 -0.58
CA PHE A 509 29.07 14.35 -0.27
C PHE A 509 28.61 15.78 0.02
N TYR A 510 27.56 16.26 -0.67
CA TYR A 510 27.01 17.60 -0.45
C TYR A 510 26.38 17.74 0.96
N GLU A 511 25.57 16.78 1.41
CA GLU A 511 24.93 16.81 2.73
C GLU A 511 25.94 16.66 3.88
N VAL A 512 26.98 15.83 3.72
CA VAL A 512 28.04 15.74 4.74
C VAL A 512 28.87 17.03 4.78
N ASN A 513 29.13 17.67 3.63
CA ASN A 513 29.84 18.94 3.55
C ASN A 513 28.99 20.11 4.10
N LYS A 514 27.66 20.02 4.00
CA LYS A 514 26.74 20.96 4.66
C LYS A 514 26.75 20.80 6.18
N MET A 515 26.99 19.59 6.68
CA MET A 515 27.13 19.30 8.12
C MET A 515 28.55 19.53 8.67
N HIS A 516 29.58 19.52 7.82
CA HIS A 516 30.97 19.78 8.22
C HIS A 516 31.60 20.82 7.29
N SER A 517 31.89 22.02 7.79
CA SER A 517 32.58 23.11 7.07
C SER A 517 34.02 22.80 6.61
N HIS A 518 34.49 21.55 6.73
CA HIS A 518 35.90 21.17 6.54
C HIS A 518 36.14 19.92 5.67
N LEU A 519 35.12 19.37 5.00
CA LEU A 519 35.36 18.34 3.99
C LEU A 519 35.88 19.01 2.71
N SER A 520 37.20 19.14 2.62
CA SER A 520 37.89 19.71 1.47
C SER A 520 37.38 19.07 0.17
N HIS A 521 36.90 19.93 -0.75
CA HIS A 521 36.36 19.64 -2.08
C HIS A 521 37.22 18.71 -2.99
N HIS A 522 38.42 18.32 -2.56
CA HIS A 522 39.40 17.60 -3.37
C HIS A 522 39.17 16.09 -3.47
N ALA A 523 38.40 15.47 -2.56
CA ALA A 523 38.10 14.03 -2.65
C ALA A 523 36.96 13.72 -3.63
N ALA A 524 35.95 14.59 -3.72
CA ALA A 524 34.74 14.37 -4.53
C ALA A 524 34.99 14.56 -6.05
N LEU A 525 36.00 15.35 -6.44
CA LEU A 525 36.34 15.59 -7.84
C LEU A 525 37.36 14.56 -8.41
N ARG A 526 37.99 13.74 -7.56
CA ARG A 526 38.98 12.73 -8.02
C ARG A 526 38.36 11.45 -8.57
N TYR A 527 37.10 11.17 -8.28
CA TYR A 527 36.44 9.94 -8.68
C TYR A 527 35.15 10.29 -9.41
N GLY A 528 35.30 10.53 -10.72
CA GLY A 528 34.18 10.74 -11.63
C GLY A 528 33.11 9.66 -11.48
N SER A 529 31.86 10.06 -11.73
CA SER A 529 30.65 9.24 -11.76
C SER A 529 30.92 7.75 -12.00
N LEU A 530 31.00 6.97 -10.92
CA LEU A 530 31.12 5.52 -11.00
C LEU A 530 29.79 4.97 -11.51
N GLN A 531 29.77 4.69 -12.80
CA GLN A 531 28.64 4.10 -13.51
C GLN A 531 28.34 2.72 -12.92
N MET A 532 27.30 2.61 -12.10
CA MET A 532 26.75 1.31 -11.74
C MET A 532 25.93 0.74 -12.91
N GLY A 533 26.60 0.25 -13.96
CA GLY A 533 25.98 -0.62 -14.98
C GLY A 533 25.38 0.06 -16.23
N GLY A 534 25.88 1.21 -16.66
CA GLY A 534 25.56 1.82 -17.97
C GLY A 534 26.75 1.78 -18.95
N GLN A 535 26.49 1.96 -20.26
CA GLN A 535 27.55 2.07 -21.28
C GLN A 535 28.50 3.26 -20.96
N PRO A 536 29.83 3.07 -21.10
CA PRO A 536 30.79 4.13 -20.89
C PRO A 536 30.76 5.13 -22.06
N HIS A 537 30.48 6.40 -21.76
CA HIS A 537 30.77 7.51 -22.68
C HIS A 537 32.13 8.14 -22.38
N PHE A 538 33.14 7.37 -21.97
CA PHE A 538 34.53 7.84 -21.97
C PHE A 538 35.45 6.65 -22.28
N THR A 539 36.14 6.75 -23.41
CA THR A 539 37.19 5.83 -23.83
C THR A 539 38.36 5.95 -22.84
N ALA A 540 38.63 4.86 -22.13
CA ALA A 540 39.74 4.76 -21.20
C ALA A 540 41.05 4.66 -21.99
N GLN A 541 41.74 5.79 -22.19
CA GLN A 541 43.17 5.84 -22.45
C GLN A 541 43.67 7.27 -22.20
N HIS A 542 44.32 7.47 -21.03
CA HIS A 542 44.96 8.69 -20.52
C HIS A 542 44.05 9.71 -19.80
N TYR A 543 44.26 9.86 -18.48
CA TYR A 543 43.82 11.03 -17.71
C TYR A 543 45.03 11.59 -16.97
N GLN A 544 45.48 12.79 -17.38
CA GLN A 544 46.60 13.57 -16.79
C GLN A 544 47.97 12.87 -16.70
N GLY A 545 48.37 12.10 -17.72
CA GLY A 545 49.78 11.70 -17.89
C GLY A 545 50.35 10.71 -16.87
N VAL A 546 49.51 10.10 -16.02
CA VAL A 546 49.92 9.04 -15.08
C VAL A 546 49.32 7.71 -15.53
N GLU A 547 50.17 6.72 -15.79
CA GLU A 547 49.73 5.35 -16.04
C GLU A 547 49.04 4.78 -14.79
N LEU A 548 47.83 4.22 -14.96
CA LEU A 548 47.16 3.48 -13.90
C LEU A 548 47.95 2.19 -13.59
N PRO A 549 48.22 1.88 -12.31
CA PRO A 549 49.05 0.74 -11.96
C PRO A 549 48.36 -0.57 -12.34
N LYS A 550 49.09 -1.38 -13.11
CA LYS A 550 48.68 -2.74 -13.46
C LYS A 550 48.84 -3.63 -12.23
N THR A 551 47.67 -4.06 -11.73
CA THR A 551 47.38 -5.11 -10.74
C THR A 551 47.84 -4.90 -9.28
N GLY A 552 46.92 -5.25 -8.37
CA GLY A 552 47.14 -5.33 -6.93
C GLY A 552 46.15 -4.50 -6.11
N LEU A 553 44.86 -4.85 -6.13
CA LEU A 553 43.78 -4.26 -5.31
C LEU A 553 44.22 -4.05 -3.84
N TRP A 554 45.01 -4.98 -3.29
CA TRP A 554 45.54 -4.91 -1.93
C TRP A 554 46.57 -3.80 -1.66
N LYS A 555 47.36 -3.37 -2.65
CA LYS A 555 48.32 -2.26 -2.50
C LYS A 555 47.62 -0.89 -2.49
N GLN A 556 46.46 -0.82 -3.14
CA GLN A 556 45.54 0.31 -3.08
C GLN A 556 44.80 0.32 -1.74
N VAL A 557 44.29 -0.83 -1.28
CA VAL A 557 43.60 -0.95 0.01
C VAL A 557 44.51 -0.68 1.22
N SER A 558 45.77 -1.10 1.19
CA SER A 558 46.71 -0.89 2.30
C SER A 558 47.09 0.59 2.51
N SER A 559 47.23 1.36 1.43
CA SER A 559 47.48 2.82 1.54
C SER A 559 46.28 3.60 2.07
N TRP A 560 45.07 3.02 2.02
CA TRP A 560 43.85 3.59 2.60
C TRP A 560 43.70 3.33 4.10
N LEU A 561 44.32 2.27 4.62
CA LEU A 561 44.35 1.98 6.05
C LEU A 561 45.34 2.90 6.78
N GLU A 562 46.45 3.27 6.13
CA GLU A 562 47.47 4.17 6.71
C GLU A 562 47.00 5.63 6.83
N TRP A 563 46.04 6.07 6.01
CA TRP A 563 45.51 7.44 6.07
C TRP A 563 44.32 7.62 7.04
N ALA A 564 43.78 6.53 7.58
CA ALA A 564 42.69 6.54 8.57
C ALA A 564 43.19 6.42 10.03
N GLY A 565 44.50 6.26 10.24
CA GLY A 565 45.13 6.12 11.55
C GLY A 565 45.45 7.47 12.19
N GLY A 566 44.44 8.16 12.74
CA GLY A 566 44.68 9.04 13.88
C GLY A 566 44.81 8.17 15.13
N ASN A 567 45.97 8.19 15.77
CA ASN A 567 46.36 7.46 16.98
C ASN A 567 45.20 6.91 17.82
N ASP A 568 44.97 5.60 17.71
CA ASP A 568 44.54 4.75 18.82
C ASP A 568 45.08 3.35 18.53
N GLN A 569 46.00 2.88 19.37
CA GLN A 569 46.57 1.54 19.30
C GLN A 569 45.45 0.51 19.47
N MET A 570 45.26 -0.36 18.48
CA MET A 570 44.57 -1.63 18.68
C MET A 570 45.37 -2.45 19.70
N PRO A 571 44.75 -3.00 20.76
CA PRO A 571 45.45 -3.95 21.63
C PRO A 571 45.75 -5.24 20.85
N ASP A 572 47.02 -5.63 20.87
CA ASP A 572 47.49 -6.95 20.46
C ASP A 572 46.84 -8.00 21.35
N ASN A 573 45.72 -8.58 20.91
CA ASN A 573 45.23 -9.94 21.20
C ASN A 573 43.78 -10.12 20.72
N ALA A 574 43.59 -10.26 19.40
CA ALA A 574 42.35 -10.78 18.84
C ALA A 574 42.59 -11.45 17.48
N ILE A 575 43.56 -12.37 17.42
CA ILE A 575 43.67 -13.33 16.31
C ILE A 575 42.97 -14.61 16.76
N ILE A 576 41.70 -14.77 16.39
CA ILE A 576 41.01 -16.05 16.45
C ILE A 576 41.05 -16.65 15.05
N TYR A 577 41.84 -17.71 14.86
CA TYR A 577 41.78 -18.54 13.67
C TYR A 577 40.41 -19.23 13.59
N PRO A 578 39.74 -19.25 12.42
CA PRO A 578 38.52 -20.04 12.27
C PRO A 578 38.87 -21.53 12.24
N GLN A 579 38.47 -22.25 13.29
CA GLN A 579 38.34 -23.71 13.23
C GLN A 579 37.19 -24.08 12.29
N ALA A 580 37.39 -25.19 11.58
CA ALA A 580 36.49 -25.75 10.58
C ALA A 580 35.03 -25.80 11.07
N ALA A 581 34.11 -25.48 10.16
CA ALA A 581 32.68 -25.59 10.36
C ALA A 581 32.27 -27.00 10.78
N THR A 582 32.07 -27.21 12.08
CA THR A 582 31.24 -28.31 12.58
C THR A 582 29.78 -27.97 12.30
N ALA A 583 29.13 -28.87 11.59
CA ALA A 583 27.71 -28.87 11.32
C ALA A 583 26.90 -28.57 12.59
N LEU A 584 25.92 -27.66 12.46
CA LEU A 584 24.85 -27.50 13.44
C LEU A 584 24.22 -28.88 13.71
N PRO A 585 24.05 -29.31 14.97
CA PRO A 585 23.37 -30.55 15.27
C PRO A 585 21.89 -30.46 14.82
N PRO A 586 21.26 -31.57 14.42
CA PRO A 586 19.85 -31.58 14.08
C PRO A 586 19.06 -31.12 15.31
N GLN A 587 18.19 -30.12 15.13
CA GLN A 587 17.28 -29.69 16.18
C GLN A 587 16.40 -30.87 16.57
N GLY A 588 16.65 -31.43 17.76
CA GLY A 588 15.78 -32.43 18.37
C GLY A 588 14.36 -31.87 18.51
N THR A 589 13.40 -32.69 18.10
CA THR A 589 11.97 -32.48 18.29
C THR A 589 11.67 -32.24 19.76
N ARG A 590 11.41 -30.98 20.15
CA ARG A 590 10.73 -30.68 21.41
C ARG A 590 9.24 -30.91 21.19
N PRO A 591 8.54 -31.61 22.12
CA PRO A 591 7.10 -31.82 22.01
C PRO A 591 6.39 -30.47 22.04
N MET A 592 5.39 -30.33 21.16
CA MET A 592 4.47 -29.20 21.15
C MET A 592 3.86 -29.03 22.55
N PRO A 593 3.75 -27.81 23.09
CA PRO A 593 2.87 -27.58 24.23
C PRO A 593 1.44 -27.92 23.77
N ALA A 594 0.73 -28.72 24.56
CA ALA A 594 -0.69 -28.95 24.34
C ALA A 594 -1.44 -27.62 24.25
N PRO A 595 -2.45 -27.49 23.37
CA PRO A 595 -3.25 -26.27 23.28
C PRO A 595 -3.93 -26.02 24.64
N GLN A 596 -3.54 -24.94 25.31
CA GLN A 596 -4.24 -24.51 26.52
C GLN A 596 -5.66 -24.07 26.14
N PRO A 597 -6.70 -24.55 26.83
CA PRO A 597 -8.04 -24.00 26.68
C PRO A 597 -8.02 -22.52 27.09
N PRO A 598 -8.85 -21.66 26.47
CA PRO A 598 -8.80 -20.22 26.70
C PRO A 598 -9.01 -19.92 28.18
N GLN A 599 -8.00 -19.29 28.81
CA GLN A 599 -8.12 -18.77 30.16
C GLN A 599 -9.11 -17.60 30.16
N GLN A 600 -10.21 -17.79 30.87
CA GLN A 600 -11.19 -16.76 31.19
C GLN A 600 -10.49 -15.69 32.05
N GLN A 601 -10.41 -14.46 31.53
CA GLN A 601 -10.04 -13.29 32.33
C GLN A 601 -11.18 -13.00 33.33
N PRO A 602 -10.88 -12.65 34.60
CA PRO A 602 -11.91 -12.20 35.52
C PRO A 602 -12.50 -10.87 35.04
N MET A 603 -13.83 -10.85 34.93
CA MET A 603 -14.61 -9.66 34.61
C MET A 603 -14.43 -8.60 35.70
N VAL A 604 -13.88 -7.44 35.31
CA VAL A 604 -14.05 -6.18 36.04
C VAL A 604 -15.28 -5.49 35.45
N PRO A 605 -16.24 -5.02 36.27
CA PRO A 605 -17.50 -4.46 35.77
C PRO A 605 -17.27 -3.08 35.13
N MET A 606 -17.50 -3.00 33.82
CA MET A 606 -17.65 -1.73 33.10
C MET A 606 -18.99 -1.10 33.48
N GLN A 607 -18.95 0.01 34.21
CA GLN A 607 -20.10 0.89 34.39
C GLN A 607 -20.50 1.52 33.05
N GLY A 608 -21.81 1.63 32.83
CA GLY A 608 -22.42 1.93 31.55
C GLY A 608 -22.13 3.33 31.00
N GLY A 609 -21.76 3.36 29.73
CA GLY A 609 -21.81 4.53 28.85
C GLY A 609 -22.14 4.04 27.44
N LEU A 610 -23.27 4.49 26.89
CA LEU A 610 -23.77 4.12 25.57
C LEU A 610 -22.84 4.64 24.47
N ALA A 611 -21.89 3.81 24.03
CA ALA A 611 -21.18 4.00 22.77
C ALA A 611 -21.95 3.30 21.65
N GLN A 612 -22.48 4.09 20.72
CA GLN A 612 -23.12 3.62 19.50
C GLN A 612 -22.14 2.73 18.71
N ARG A 613 -22.62 1.57 18.27
CA ARG A 613 -21.92 0.72 17.30
C ARG A 613 -21.64 1.54 16.02
N PRO A 614 -20.48 1.37 15.35
CA PRO A 614 -20.35 1.81 13.98
C PRO A 614 -21.43 1.11 13.16
N GLN A 615 -22.27 1.89 12.49
CA GLN A 615 -23.16 1.37 11.45
C GLN A 615 -22.29 0.64 10.41
N PRO A 616 -22.68 -0.55 9.91
CA PRO A 616 -22.03 -1.12 8.75
C PRO A 616 -22.16 -0.10 7.61
N ILE A 617 -21.03 0.25 6.98
CA ILE A 617 -21.05 1.00 5.73
C ILE A 617 -21.93 0.19 4.77
N PRO A 618 -23.00 0.77 4.19
CA PRO A 618 -23.79 0.03 3.22
C PRO A 618 -22.86 -0.37 2.08
N GLN A 619 -22.75 -1.67 1.82
CA GLN A 619 -22.21 -2.16 0.56
C GLN A 619 -22.96 -1.41 -0.55
N GLN A 620 -22.21 -0.69 -1.39
CA GLN A 620 -22.78 0.06 -2.51
C GLN A 620 -23.57 -0.93 -3.39
N ALA A 621 -24.89 -0.98 -3.23
CA ALA A 621 -25.72 -1.87 -4.01
C ALA A 621 -25.66 -1.39 -5.46
N SER A 622 -25.00 -2.18 -6.32
CA SER A 622 -25.04 -1.93 -7.75
C SER A 622 -26.37 -2.46 -8.31
N TYR A 623 -27.08 -1.65 -9.08
CA TYR A 623 -28.29 -2.06 -9.78
C TYR A 623 -28.10 -1.96 -11.29
N TYR A 624 -28.85 -2.76 -12.04
CA TYR A 624 -28.84 -2.77 -13.49
C TYR A 624 -30.01 -1.93 -14.01
N THR A 625 -29.80 -1.14 -15.06
CA THR A 625 -30.85 -0.34 -15.71
C THR A 625 -30.78 -0.50 -17.22
N LEU A 626 -31.91 -0.34 -17.91
CA LEU A 626 -31.91 -0.31 -19.36
C LEU A 626 -31.43 1.07 -19.84
N HIS A 627 -30.41 1.09 -20.70
CA HIS A 627 -29.86 2.30 -21.31
C HIS A 627 -30.42 2.46 -22.72
N LEU A 628 -31.10 3.58 -22.96
CA LEU A 628 -31.81 3.86 -24.21
C LEU A 628 -31.01 4.78 -25.14
N GLY A 629 -30.02 5.53 -24.62
CA GLY A 629 -29.15 6.38 -25.42
C GLY A 629 -28.53 7.52 -24.62
N ALA A 630 -27.51 8.15 -25.17
CA ALA A 630 -26.80 9.26 -24.55
C ALA A 630 -26.91 10.52 -25.40
N TYR A 631 -27.11 11.67 -24.75
CA TYR A 631 -27.36 12.95 -25.41
C TYR A 631 -26.45 14.02 -24.80
N GLN A 632 -25.74 14.76 -25.66
CA GLN A 632 -24.95 15.93 -25.24
C GLN A 632 -25.82 17.15 -25.02
N ASN A 633 -26.91 17.31 -25.80
CA ASN A 633 -27.82 18.44 -25.68
C ASN A 633 -28.96 18.12 -24.67
N PRO A 634 -29.06 18.87 -23.56
CA PRO A 634 -30.11 18.66 -22.55
C PRO A 634 -31.55 18.84 -23.09
N GLN A 635 -31.75 19.71 -24.08
CA GLN A 635 -33.09 19.93 -24.65
C GLN A 635 -33.57 18.73 -25.48
N GLN A 636 -32.66 18.06 -26.19
CA GLN A 636 -32.98 16.84 -26.95
C GLN A 636 -33.31 15.67 -26.01
N LEU A 637 -32.59 15.56 -24.90
CA LEU A 637 -32.88 14.57 -23.86
C LEU A 637 -34.28 14.78 -23.25
N GLU A 638 -34.64 16.02 -22.92
CA GLU A 638 -35.95 16.32 -22.33
C GLU A 638 -37.09 16.00 -23.31
N GLN A 639 -36.92 16.28 -24.60
CA GLN A 639 -37.89 15.89 -25.64
C GLN A 639 -38.09 14.37 -25.70
N GLN A 640 -37.02 13.59 -25.60
CA GLN A 640 -37.08 12.12 -25.60
C GLN A 640 -37.73 11.58 -24.33
N MET A 641 -37.42 12.16 -23.15
CA MET A 641 -38.08 11.79 -21.90
C MET A 641 -39.58 12.08 -21.93
N GLN A 642 -40.01 13.21 -22.51
CA GLN A 642 -41.43 13.54 -22.66
C GLN A 642 -42.17 12.56 -23.59
N GLN A 643 -41.54 12.11 -24.68
CA GLN A 643 -42.12 11.10 -25.58
C GLN A 643 -42.32 9.76 -24.86
N LEU A 644 -41.33 9.32 -24.07
CA LEU A 644 -41.43 8.09 -23.27
C LEU A 644 -42.48 8.20 -22.16
N ARG A 645 -42.59 9.36 -21.49
CA ARG A 645 -43.65 9.61 -20.51
C ARG A 645 -45.05 9.55 -21.12
N LYS A 646 -45.24 10.06 -22.35
CA LYS A 646 -46.51 9.94 -23.10
C LYS A 646 -46.87 8.49 -23.44
N GLN A 647 -45.86 7.61 -23.54
CA GLN A 647 -46.04 6.17 -23.76
C GLN A 647 -46.19 5.37 -22.45
N GLY A 648 -46.24 6.04 -21.29
CA GLY A 648 -46.48 5.41 -19.98
C GLY A 648 -45.22 4.96 -19.23
N TYR A 649 -44.02 5.29 -19.72
CA TYR A 649 -42.75 4.95 -19.06
C TYR A 649 -42.30 6.06 -18.09
N GLN A 650 -41.46 5.69 -17.11
CA GLN A 650 -40.84 6.61 -16.15
C GLN A 650 -39.33 6.70 -16.39
N PRO A 651 -38.88 7.47 -17.41
CA PRO A 651 -37.46 7.63 -17.70
C PRO A 651 -36.78 8.55 -16.69
N TYR A 652 -35.51 8.26 -16.43
CA TYR A 652 -34.62 9.13 -15.68
C TYR A 652 -33.30 9.29 -16.45
N ALA A 653 -32.56 10.34 -16.12
CA ALA A 653 -31.28 10.63 -16.74
C ALA A 653 -30.18 10.80 -15.68
N THR A 654 -28.95 10.44 -16.06
CA THR A 654 -27.76 10.72 -15.27
C THR A 654 -26.63 11.19 -16.17
N ALA A 655 -25.89 12.17 -15.70
CA ALA A 655 -24.69 12.65 -16.38
C ALA A 655 -23.54 11.67 -16.13
N TYR A 656 -22.72 11.44 -17.14
CA TYR A 656 -21.45 10.72 -17.03
C TYR A 656 -20.43 11.34 -17.99
N GLN A 657 -19.15 11.14 -17.70
CA GLN A 657 -18.04 11.57 -18.58
C GLN A 657 -17.46 10.34 -19.28
N ASP A 658 -17.16 10.49 -20.58
CA ASP A 658 -16.39 9.48 -21.29
C ASP A 658 -14.89 9.59 -20.99
N GLN A 659 -14.10 8.62 -21.48
CA GLN A 659 -12.65 8.56 -21.27
C GLN A 659 -11.89 9.77 -21.87
N GLN A 660 -12.56 10.59 -22.69
CA GLN A 660 -12.01 11.80 -23.29
C GLN A 660 -12.46 13.08 -22.55
N GLY A 661 -13.21 12.94 -21.44
CA GLY A 661 -13.68 14.05 -20.61
C GLY A 661 -14.95 14.73 -21.12
N THR A 662 -15.59 14.21 -22.16
CA THR A 662 -16.82 14.78 -22.71
C THR A 662 -18.01 14.41 -21.84
N GLN A 663 -18.84 15.39 -21.47
CA GLN A 663 -20.05 15.15 -20.69
C GLN A 663 -21.21 14.63 -21.56
N TRP A 664 -21.81 13.53 -21.13
CA TRP A 664 -22.96 12.90 -21.75
C TRP A 664 -24.08 12.75 -20.73
N ASN A 665 -25.33 12.95 -21.15
CA ASN A 665 -26.49 12.62 -20.33
C ASN A 665 -27.11 11.31 -20.85
N GLY A 666 -26.97 10.24 -20.09
CA GLY A 666 -27.57 8.94 -20.41
C GLY A 666 -29.05 8.90 -20.04
N LEU A 667 -29.87 8.32 -20.90
CA LEU A 667 -31.30 8.10 -20.73
C LEU A 667 -31.56 6.65 -20.32
N TYR A 668 -32.26 6.45 -19.21
CA TYR A 668 -32.43 5.15 -18.58
C TYR A 668 -33.89 4.82 -18.22
N LEU A 669 -34.21 3.52 -18.18
CA LEU A 669 -35.50 2.98 -17.76
C LEU A 669 -35.33 1.75 -16.87
N TRP A 670 -36.14 1.73 -15.80
CA TRP A 670 -36.26 0.64 -14.82
C TRP A 670 -34.95 0.28 -14.11
N GLN A 671 -35.07 -0.31 -12.93
CA GLN A 671 -33.92 -0.70 -12.13
C GLN A 671 -34.13 -2.14 -11.68
N PHE A 672 -33.09 -2.96 -11.85
CA PHE A 672 -33.10 -4.39 -11.62
C PHE A 672 -31.98 -4.74 -10.64
N PRO A 673 -32.26 -5.61 -9.64
CA PRO A 673 -31.25 -6.05 -8.69
C PRO A 673 -30.22 -7.02 -9.31
N SER A 674 -30.51 -7.61 -10.48
CA SER A 674 -29.57 -8.51 -11.16
C SER A 674 -29.73 -8.47 -12.68
N LEU A 675 -28.64 -8.81 -13.39
CA LEU A 675 -28.61 -8.88 -14.86
C LEU A 675 -29.64 -9.88 -15.41
N ALA A 676 -29.88 -10.99 -14.71
CA ALA A 676 -30.86 -12.01 -15.09
C ALA A 676 -32.30 -11.49 -15.15
N GLN A 677 -32.63 -10.44 -14.38
CA GLN A 677 -33.96 -9.81 -14.42
C GLN A 677 -34.05 -8.70 -15.48
N ALA A 678 -32.92 -8.06 -15.83
CA ALA A 678 -32.88 -6.99 -16.82
C ALA A 678 -32.95 -7.51 -18.27
N GLU A 679 -32.32 -8.64 -18.56
CA GLU A 679 -32.21 -9.21 -19.91
C GLU A 679 -33.56 -9.51 -20.62
N PRO A 680 -34.55 -10.18 -19.99
CA PRO A 680 -35.84 -10.43 -20.64
C PRO A 680 -36.62 -9.13 -20.89
N MET A 681 -36.46 -8.13 -20.01
CA MET A 681 -37.12 -6.82 -20.14
C MET A 681 -36.47 -5.97 -21.24
N ARG A 682 -35.15 -6.06 -21.41
CA ARG A 682 -34.39 -5.45 -22.52
C ARG A 682 -34.93 -5.93 -23.87
N GLN A 683 -35.08 -7.25 -24.04
CA GLN A 683 -35.54 -7.85 -25.29
C GLN A 683 -36.98 -7.43 -25.63
N LYS A 684 -37.88 -7.46 -24.63
CA LYS A 684 -39.27 -7.02 -24.79
C LYS A 684 -39.36 -5.54 -25.19
N LEU A 685 -38.59 -4.68 -24.53
CA LEU A 685 -38.62 -3.24 -24.76
C LEU A 685 -37.96 -2.87 -26.10
N ALA A 686 -36.87 -3.55 -26.49
CA ALA A 686 -36.22 -3.36 -27.78
C ALA A 686 -37.19 -3.66 -28.95
N HIS A 687 -38.04 -4.67 -28.78
CA HIS A 687 -39.06 -5.03 -29.76
C HIS A 687 -40.23 -4.04 -29.83
N GLN A 688 -40.60 -3.44 -28.69
CA GLN A 688 -41.70 -2.46 -28.60
C GLN A 688 -41.31 -1.06 -29.10
N LEU A 689 -40.07 -0.63 -28.83
CA LEU A 689 -39.57 0.69 -29.22
C LEU A 689 -38.79 0.67 -30.55
N ASN A 690 -38.61 -0.51 -31.15
CA ASN A 690 -37.82 -0.73 -32.37
C ASN A 690 -36.44 -0.05 -32.32
N ARG A 691 -35.73 -0.21 -31.20
CA ARG A 691 -34.43 0.44 -30.93
C ARG A 691 -33.51 -0.51 -30.18
N GLN A 692 -32.20 -0.36 -30.37
CA GLN A 692 -31.21 -1.05 -29.56
C GLN A 692 -31.18 -0.49 -28.14
N ILE A 693 -31.26 -1.39 -27.15
CA ILE A 693 -31.27 -1.06 -25.72
C ILE A 693 -30.13 -1.83 -25.06
N GLY A 694 -29.26 -1.10 -24.36
CA GLY A 694 -28.17 -1.66 -23.56
C GLY A 694 -28.58 -1.88 -22.11
N ILE A 695 -27.75 -2.58 -21.33
CA ILE A 695 -27.88 -2.67 -19.88
C ILE A 695 -26.65 -2.00 -19.26
N ALA A 696 -26.87 -1.08 -18.32
CA ALA A 696 -25.81 -0.43 -17.58
C ALA A 696 -25.89 -0.83 -16.10
N GLN A 697 -24.74 -1.09 -15.48
CA GLN A 697 -24.61 -1.31 -14.04
C GLN A 697 -24.24 0.03 -13.38
N MET A 698 -25.06 0.50 -12.45
CA MET A 698 -24.90 1.77 -11.75
C MET A 698 -24.67 1.52 -10.26
N GLY A 699 -23.73 2.26 -9.64
CA GLY A 699 -23.50 2.22 -8.20
C GLY A 699 -24.23 3.34 -7.46
N GLY A 700 -25.00 3.01 -6.40
CA GLY A 700 -25.70 3.99 -5.55
C GLY A 700 -27.11 3.56 -5.14
N ILE A 701 -27.72 4.27 -4.18
CA ILE A 701 -29.09 4.02 -3.71
C ILE A 701 -30.09 4.49 -4.78
N ALA A 702 -30.94 3.58 -5.24
CA ALA A 702 -32.06 3.84 -6.13
C ALA A 702 -33.00 4.95 -5.58
N PRO A 703 -33.34 6.02 -6.33
CA PRO A 703 -34.53 6.81 -6.01
C PRO A 703 -35.77 5.93 -6.21
N GLN A 704 -36.55 5.74 -5.14
CA GLN A 704 -37.71 4.85 -5.13
C GLN A 704 -38.75 5.25 -6.21
N ALA A 705 -38.94 4.41 -7.21
CA ALA A 705 -40.10 4.47 -8.09
C ALA A 705 -41.31 3.82 -7.39
N ALA A 706 -42.42 4.55 -7.29
CA ALA A 706 -43.68 4.04 -6.73
C ALA A 706 -44.22 2.84 -7.56
N PRO A 707 -44.83 1.82 -6.92
CA PRO A 707 -45.31 0.63 -7.60
C PRO A 707 -46.46 0.94 -8.58
N GLN A 708 -46.35 0.46 -9.82
CA GLN A 708 -47.36 0.61 -10.87
C GLN A 708 -48.54 -0.36 -10.63
N GLN A 709 -49.75 0.18 -10.49
CA GLN A 709 -51.01 -0.54 -10.68
C GLN A 709 -51.48 -0.41 -12.14
N ALA A 710 -52.05 -1.48 -12.68
CA ALA A 710 -52.58 -1.58 -14.05
C ALA A 710 -53.76 -0.60 -14.31
N PRO A 711 -54.01 -0.19 -15.57
CA PRO A 711 -54.87 0.96 -15.87
C PRO A 711 -56.37 0.59 -15.87
N SER A 712 -57.19 1.45 -15.27
CA SER A 712 -58.64 1.51 -15.49
C SER A 712 -59.08 2.89 -15.96
N LEU A 713 -60.13 2.89 -16.79
CA LEU A 713 -60.59 3.93 -17.70
C LEU A 713 -61.09 5.26 -17.09
N ARG A 714 -60.63 6.38 -17.69
CA ARG A 714 -61.40 7.58 -18.13
C ARG A 714 -62.17 8.43 -17.08
N ARG A 715 -61.74 9.70 -16.89
CA ARG A 715 -62.51 10.96 -17.20
C ARG A 715 -61.68 12.24 -16.94
N GLN A 716 -62.06 13.28 -17.70
CA GLN A 716 -61.53 14.66 -17.82
C GLN A 716 -61.51 15.41 -16.45
N SER A 717 -60.80 16.51 -16.17
CA SER A 717 -60.57 17.81 -16.82
C SER A 717 -59.74 18.66 -15.81
N ALA A 718 -58.64 19.34 -16.13
CA ALA A 718 -58.51 20.74 -16.61
C ALA A 718 -57.72 21.61 -15.59
N GLN A 719 -56.99 22.61 -16.14
CA GLN A 719 -56.41 23.81 -15.51
C GLN A 719 -55.13 23.64 -14.66
N GLN A 720 -54.16 24.56 -14.61
CA GLN A 720 -53.71 25.66 -15.48
C GLN A 720 -52.34 26.10 -14.91
N THR A 721 -51.49 26.62 -15.78
CA THR A 721 -50.11 27.07 -15.62
C THR A 721 -49.91 28.20 -14.59
N GLN A 722 -48.74 28.27 -13.95
CA GLN A 722 -47.94 29.52 -13.81
C GLN A 722 -46.50 29.23 -13.38
N ALA A 723 -45.56 29.95 -14.00
CA ALA A 723 -44.10 29.85 -13.89
C ALA A 723 -43.52 31.21 -13.49
N LEU A 724 -42.36 31.22 -12.80
CA LEU A 724 -41.44 32.36 -12.65
C LEU A 724 -39.99 31.84 -12.40
N PRO A 725 -38.93 32.67 -12.58
CA PRO A 725 -37.83 32.36 -13.51
C PRO A 725 -36.51 31.89 -12.88
N TYR A 726 -35.67 31.38 -13.78
CA TYR A 726 -34.29 30.94 -13.65
C TYR A 726 -33.31 32.14 -13.58
N ILE A 727 -32.35 32.10 -12.65
CA ILE A 727 -31.18 33.00 -12.58
C ILE A 727 -29.92 32.14 -12.75
N ASP A 728 -29.04 32.56 -13.66
CA ASP A 728 -27.90 31.83 -14.23
C ASP A 728 -26.64 31.87 -13.33
N PRO A 729 -25.97 30.73 -13.02
CA PRO A 729 -24.81 30.69 -12.14
C PRO A 729 -23.45 30.84 -12.86
N ARG A 730 -23.30 31.86 -13.73
CA ARG A 730 -22.03 32.10 -14.46
C ARG A 730 -21.21 33.32 -14.06
N ASP A 731 -21.61 34.07 -13.06
CA ASP A 731 -20.76 35.15 -12.54
C ASP A 731 -19.94 34.67 -11.33
N TYR A 732 -18.85 33.98 -11.63
CA TYR A 732 -17.73 33.81 -10.70
C TYR A 732 -16.44 34.33 -11.33
N VAL A 733 -15.60 34.87 -10.43
CA VAL A 733 -14.17 35.14 -10.56
C VAL A 733 -13.78 36.57 -10.96
N ALA A 734 -13.64 37.44 -9.95
CA ALA A 734 -12.40 38.17 -9.69
C ALA A 734 -12.47 38.91 -8.36
N GLN A 735 -11.78 38.38 -7.34
CA GLN A 735 -10.89 39.11 -6.40
C GLN A 735 -10.71 38.29 -5.13
N ALA A 736 -9.60 37.56 -5.11
CA ALA A 736 -8.93 37.16 -3.88
C ALA A 736 -8.32 38.39 -3.18
N ASN A 737 -8.17 38.27 -1.86
CA ASN A 737 -7.55 39.17 -0.89
C ASN A 737 -8.45 40.19 -0.19
N LYS A 738 -9.03 39.77 0.94
CA LYS A 738 -9.00 40.47 2.24
C LYS A 738 -9.47 39.55 3.38
N PRO A 739 -8.91 39.66 4.61
CA PRO A 739 -9.30 38.85 5.74
C PRO A 739 -10.61 39.38 6.32
N PHE A 740 -11.61 38.51 6.49
CA PHE A 740 -12.95 38.90 6.96
C PHE A 740 -13.27 38.16 8.27
N TRP A 741 -12.55 38.48 9.34
CA TRP A 741 -12.92 38.15 10.73
C TRP A 741 -12.27 39.12 11.71
N THR A 742 -12.77 40.35 11.75
CA THR A 742 -12.74 41.23 12.92
C THR A 742 -14.03 42.03 12.84
N ASP A 743 -15.03 41.68 13.66
CA ASP A 743 -16.15 42.54 14.12
C ASP A 743 -17.29 41.68 14.70
N TRP A 744 -16.95 40.75 15.60
CA TRP A 744 -17.94 40.04 16.44
C TRP A 744 -17.66 40.17 17.94
N PHE A 745 -16.92 41.21 18.32
CA PHE A 745 -16.74 41.66 19.71
C PHE A 745 -16.71 43.19 19.76
N GLN A 746 -17.90 43.82 19.68
CA GLN A 746 -18.23 45.07 20.34
C GLN A 746 -19.69 45.03 20.79
#